data_AF-A0A930J4H0-F1
#
_entry.id   AF-A0A930J4H0-F1
#
_cell.length_a   1.000
_cell.length_b   1.000
_cell.length_c   1.000
_cell.angle_alpha   90.00
_cell.angle_beta   90.00
_cell.angle_gamma   90.00
#
_symmetry.space_group_name_H-M   'P 1'
#
loop_
_entity.id
_entity.type
_entity.pdbx_description
1 polymer ?
#
loop_
_entity_poly.entity_id
_entity_poly.type
_entity_poly.pdbx_seq_one_letter_code
_entity_poly.pdbx_strand_id
1 'polypeptide(L)'
;MKKLFYSFIAVFALLFTGCADKDVVEAISNGDNQPGVTVSMSMEGDMGQTATTRAIGYETDDNTGFPTPVGIFDKGTSEGKEIADGEKVDVLLIFKSSDDTQPVTKVVTKWTYKKGGNLTLLPSEKFEMKTGTDLSKGTWYVCGILGGEMLPGNNQVKFNGFSEGHTARNIAGEKLQWGANIPYIFSWRKLETNAANKTIKAEKAVKFKQFGSIVRLKVTNKTGFNFMYNGVRIITSNILCGQFDLKSFDDVATSDLKDTQDGEIASAKSASYKNAFKAFKFYQRPLDDAAMTGNDGLINKKGFRIHGDYIANYAEEKAKTKLNTALTYYDHIFLKKQSGDNFDNVPNGQEAPSYIYVWMAPQQQAVKIYDGDEEGKGNYTVKNVAKTQFLLMAVPTETSTGTKIVPTSINMLPAYGTLHAYESGANYPAKGEVLYKFAPLSYIAKHDNFGNEAELSSTANQDIAHTTRYLYSEIETKLSTIPSNYMFADHEYWRSIIPQFFGFPAFRKDGSGNLRYTNYSFGFVSPAKLPGWSESLLVFHSYAKAVADNGISYMIGMSKRPDYINDGSEGRVYRGYAKSYFAAADRVSSGLNVTKWVGNNDYRYTIRWEDKNGAAVLTQRYLGPRFVLDIDDISNEDFWAAPKNYDVTYPADVTRVFPYAGINASAATLDPDRPAGNTTQGQTWWYFDNNSIGKGTQYWTPNDALPGARYNVKGANGYMEDYLHHAPKQSVSFKGQSDQENVSGFMNYYLYVNSPADQQNDPRYGADSRYVKGYKSAAPVRLWRKKTPYAD
;
A
#
# COMPACT_ATOMS: atom_id res chain seq x y z
N MET A 1 27.00 -90.50 32.06
CA MET A 1 26.19 -89.71 31.08
C MET A 1 25.62 -88.51 31.80
N LYS A 2 25.35 -87.35 31.20
CA LYS A 2 25.85 -86.66 29.98
C LYS A 2 25.65 -85.15 30.31
N LYS A 3 26.73 -84.36 30.42
CA LYS A 3 27.25 -83.42 29.40
C LYS A 3 26.27 -82.25 29.06
N LEU A 4 26.66 -80.96 29.13
CA LEU A 4 27.92 -80.35 29.62
C LEU A 4 27.76 -78.83 29.90
N PHE A 5 28.17 -78.37 31.10
CA PHE A 5 28.78 -77.08 31.49
C PHE A 5 28.35 -75.66 31.00
N TYR A 6 28.46 -74.71 31.95
CA TYR A 6 28.60 -73.23 31.86
C TYR A 6 27.35 -72.31 31.79
N SER A 7 26.55 -72.36 32.87
CA SER A 7 26.20 -71.28 33.83
C SER A 7 26.59 -69.81 33.50
N PHE A 8 25.84 -68.73 33.85
CA PHE A 8 24.55 -68.42 34.55
C PHE A 8 23.90 -67.22 33.80
N ILE A 9 22.58 -67.09 33.53
CA ILE A 9 21.46 -66.63 34.40
C ILE A 9 21.75 -65.22 35.02
N ALA A 10 20.94 -64.12 34.87
CA ALA A 10 19.56 -63.95 34.34
C ALA A 10 19.12 -62.48 34.01
N VAL A 11 18.06 -62.35 33.17
CA VAL A 11 16.87 -61.43 33.26
C VAL A 11 16.95 -59.88 33.08
N PHE A 12 16.29 -59.41 32.01
CA PHE A 12 15.48 -58.18 31.75
C PHE A 12 15.81 -56.73 32.23
N ALA A 13 15.65 -55.80 31.27
CA ALA A 13 15.07 -54.44 31.34
C ALA A 13 15.88 -53.17 31.75
N LEU A 14 16.21 -52.36 30.71
CA LEU A 14 16.02 -50.88 30.56
C LEU A 14 16.81 -49.83 31.41
N LEU A 15 17.33 -48.80 30.70
CA LEU A 15 17.68 -47.39 31.07
C LEU A 15 19.17 -46.95 31.20
N PHE A 16 19.53 -45.98 30.31
CA PHE A 16 20.48 -44.83 30.37
C PHE A 16 21.94 -44.87 30.93
N THR A 17 22.81 -44.09 30.24
CA THR A 17 24.08 -43.42 30.69
C THR A 17 25.13 -44.26 31.44
N GLY A 18 26.38 -44.47 30.98
CA GLY A 18 27.40 -43.49 30.56
C GLY A 18 28.67 -43.70 31.43
N CYS A 19 29.91 -43.23 31.17
CA CYS A 19 30.61 -42.49 30.10
C CYS A 19 32.07 -43.08 30.02
N ALA A 20 33.16 -42.51 29.50
CA ALA A 20 33.53 -41.19 28.93
C ALA A 20 34.72 -41.36 27.93
N ASP A 21 35.63 -40.39 27.82
CA ASP A 21 36.78 -40.33 26.90
C ASP A 21 37.88 -41.40 27.09
N LYS A 22 38.72 -41.56 26.05
CA LYS A 22 40.14 -41.88 26.20
C LYS A 22 41.02 -41.09 25.23
N ASP A 23 42.06 -40.51 25.82
CA ASP A 23 42.92 -39.45 25.32
C ASP A 23 43.72 -39.76 24.04
N VAL A 24 44.07 -38.70 23.31
CA VAL A 24 45.22 -38.65 22.40
C VAL A 24 46.30 -37.80 23.07
N VAL A 25 47.56 -38.23 22.95
CA VAL A 25 48.69 -37.74 23.77
C VAL A 25 49.13 -36.31 23.41
N GLU A 26 49.67 -35.62 24.43
CA GLU A 26 50.09 -34.22 24.43
C GLU A 26 51.13 -33.84 23.36
N ALA A 27 51.03 -32.59 22.90
CA ALA A 27 52.19 -31.74 22.62
C ALA A 27 51.80 -30.26 22.87
N ILE A 28 52.43 -29.60 23.84
CA ILE A 28 52.21 -28.18 24.15
C ILE A 28 53.29 -27.34 23.45
N SER A 29 52.88 -26.23 22.83
CA SER A 29 53.81 -25.16 22.43
C SER A 29 53.21 -23.79 22.74
N ASN A 30 53.88 -23.00 23.59
CA ASN A 30 53.60 -21.58 23.75
C ASN A 30 54.23 -20.79 22.58
N GLY A 31 53.59 -19.69 22.15
CA GLY A 31 54.24 -18.71 21.26
C GLY A 31 53.31 -18.06 20.23
N ASP A 32 53.13 -16.75 20.40
CA ASP A 32 52.86 -15.69 19.42
C ASP A 32 51.78 -15.84 18.33
N ASN A 33 50.87 -14.86 18.31
CA ASN A 33 49.93 -14.44 17.25
C ASN A 33 49.86 -15.30 15.98
N GLN A 34 49.26 -16.49 16.09
CA GLN A 34 48.91 -17.32 14.95
C GLN A 34 47.60 -16.85 14.27
N PRO A 35 47.36 -17.22 13.00
CA PRO A 35 46.04 -17.10 12.37
C PRO A 35 44.96 -17.90 13.13
N GLY A 36 43.72 -17.84 12.64
CA GLY A 36 42.53 -18.37 13.30
C GLY A 36 42.66 -19.82 13.79
N VAL A 37 42.09 -20.11 14.98
CA VAL A 37 42.17 -21.46 15.56
C VAL A 37 41.34 -22.41 14.70
N THR A 38 42.01 -23.28 13.94
CA THR A 38 41.36 -24.36 13.21
C THR A 38 40.71 -25.34 14.19
N VAL A 39 39.39 -25.50 14.09
CA VAL A 39 38.58 -26.37 14.95
C VAL A 39 37.86 -27.42 14.13
N SER A 40 37.55 -28.56 14.76
CA SER A 40 36.68 -29.61 14.20
C SER A 40 35.36 -29.63 14.97
N MET A 41 34.21 -29.82 14.30
CA MET A 41 32.91 -29.76 14.99
C MET A 41 31.91 -30.85 14.57
N SER A 42 31.21 -31.40 15.56
CA SER A 42 30.05 -32.27 15.38
C SER A 42 28.76 -31.54 15.74
N MET A 43 27.78 -31.51 14.83
CA MET A 43 26.44 -31.00 15.13
C MET A 43 25.38 -31.65 14.23
N GLU A 44 24.28 -32.08 14.84
CA GLU A 44 23.09 -32.56 14.14
C GLU A 44 22.03 -31.45 14.06
N GLY A 45 21.26 -31.45 12.99
CA GLY A 45 20.20 -30.47 12.74
C GLY A 45 19.03 -31.10 12.02
N ASP A 46 17.83 -30.88 12.53
CA ASP A 46 16.57 -31.23 11.87
C ASP A 46 15.66 -30.01 11.88
N MET A 47 15.15 -29.59 10.72
CA MET A 47 14.13 -28.53 10.69
C MET A 47 12.74 -29.04 11.05
N GLY A 48 12.49 -30.35 10.92
CA GLY A 48 11.32 -30.82 10.19
C GLY A 48 11.48 -30.40 8.74
N GLN A 49 12.26 -31.17 7.97
CA GLN A 49 12.54 -30.92 6.55
C GLN A 49 13.44 -29.68 6.22
N THR A 50 14.78 -29.90 6.23
CA THR A 50 15.78 -29.63 5.13
C THR A 50 16.80 -28.44 5.17
N ALA A 51 17.94 -28.44 4.42
CA ALA A 51 18.93 -27.31 4.28
C ALA A 51 20.09 -27.61 3.26
N THR A 52 20.75 -26.77 2.42
CA THR A 52 21.01 -25.30 2.29
C THR A 52 21.30 -24.84 0.82
N THR A 53 21.73 -23.56 0.64
CA THR A 53 22.29 -22.85 -0.57
C THR A 53 21.53 -23.00 -1.89
N ARG A 54 20.36 -23.56 -1.73
CA ARG A 54 19.33 -23.91 -2.69
C ARG A 54 18.01 -23.63 -1.94
N ALA A 55 16.89 -23.71 -2.62
CA ALA A 55 15.61 -23.31 -2.06
C ALA A 55 15.11 -24.28 -0.98
N ILE A 56 14.21 -23.81 -0.13
CA ILE A 56 13.38 -24.69 0.70
C ILE A 56 12.20 -25.14 -0.16
N GLY A 57 12.09 -26.44 -0.40
CA GLY A 57 10.96 -27.06 -1.07
C GLY A 57 9.73 -27.07 -0.17
N TYR A 58 8.57 -26.79 -0.74
CA TYR A 58 7.26 -26.87 -0.10
C TYR A 58 6.34 -27.76 -0.90
N GLU A 59 5.40 -28.41 -0.22
CA GLU A 59 4.13 -28.85 -0.81
C GLU A 59 2.98 -28.02 -0.23
N THR A 60 1.88 -27.92 -0.96
CA THR A 60 0.64 -27.35 -0.43
C THR A 60 -0.17 -28.43 0.30
N ASP A 61 -0.57 -28.17 1.54
CA ASP A 61 -1.56 -29.01 2.24
C ASP A 61 -2.95 -28.84 1.62
N ASP A 62 -3.60 -29.96 1.31
CA ASP A 62 -4.91 -30.01 0.63
C ASP A 62 -6.05 -29.43 1.47
N ASN A 63 -5.96 -29.53 2.79
CA ASN A 63 -7.05 -29.20 3.72
C ASN A 63 -7.10 -27.71 4.06
N THR A 64 -5.93 -27.06 4.11
CA THR A 64 -5.76 -25.68 4.57
C THR A 64 -5.17 -24.75 3.52
N GLY A 65 -4.56 -25.29 2.45
CA GLY A 65 -3.84 -24.53 1.43
C GLY A 65 -2.54 -23.90 1.94
N PHE A 66 -2.05 -24.22 3.13
CA PHE A 66 -0.76 -23.72 3.63
C PHE A 66 0.43 -24.48 3.05
N PRO A 67 1.62 -23.85 2.99
CA PRO A 67 2.83 -24.51 2.53
C PRO A 67 3.49 -25.27 3.69
N THR A 68 3.79 -26.55 3.47
CA THR A 68 4.51 -27.44 4.38
C THR A 68 5.91 -27.66 3.80
N PRO A 69 7.02 -27.40 4.54
CA PRO A 69 8.36 -27.63 4.02
C PRO A 69 8.59 -29.13 3.82
N VAL A 70 9.20 -29.52 2.69
CA VAL A 70 9.42 -30.92 2.31
C VAL A 70 10.86 -31.27 1.91
N GLY A 71 11.64 -30.33 1.39
CA GLY A 71 12.94 -30.65 0.79
C GLY A 71 13.92 -29.47 0.67
N ILE A 72 15.12 -29.73 0.18
CA ILE A 72 16.03 -28.72 -0.41
C ILE A 72 15.79 -28.83 -1.88
N PHE A 73 15.41 -27.75 -2.52
CA PHE A 73 15.08 -27.74 -3.93
C PHE A 73 16.19 -27.02 -4.68
N ASP A 74 16.84 -27.70 -5.63
CA ASP A 74 17.94 -27.18 -6.44
C ASP A 74 17.70 -25.75 -6.98
N LYS A 75 16.44 -25.40 -7.27
CA LYS A 75 16.00 -24.06 -7.67
C LYS A 75 14.86 -23.51 -6.80
N GLY A 76 14.85 -22.19 -6.61
CA GLY A 76 13.76 -21.44 -5.98
C GLY A 76 12.59 -21.14 -6.92
N THR A 77 12.05 -22.18 -7.56
CA THR A 77 10.91 -22.08 -8.51
C THR A 77 10.05 -23.35 -8.45
N SER A 78 8.95 -23.36 -9.20
CA SER A 78 8.12 -24.54 -9.46
C SER A 78 8.83 -25.68 -10.23
N GLU A 79 10.02 -25.45 -10.79
CA GLU A 79 10.83 -26.50 -11.41
C GLU A 79 11.76 -27.23 -10.42
N GLY A 80 11.90 -26.73 -9.20
CA GLY A 80 12.87 -27.23 -8.24
C GLY A 80 12.57 -28.68 -7.79
N LYS A 81 13.60 -29.44 -7.44
CA LYS A 81 13.48 -30.85 -7.00
C LYS A 81 14.30 -31.15 -5.75
N GLU A 82 13.79 -32.05 -4.89
CA GLU A 82 14.50 -32.49 -3.69
C GLU A 82 15.86 -33.14 -4.05
N ILE A 83 16.95 -32.54 -3.59
CA ILE A 83 18.33 -32.97 -3.89
C ILE A 83 18.62 -34.40 -3.37
N ALA A 84 19.75 -34.99 -3.76
CA ALA A 84 20.12 -36.35 -3.40
C ALA A 84 20.64 -36.48 -1.95
N ASP A 85 20.49 -37.68 -1.37
CA ASP A 85 21.14 -38.05 -0.11
C ASP A 85 22.67 -37.91 -0.20
N GLY A 86 23.28 -37.44 0.89
CA GLY A 86 24.73 -37.24 0.99
C GLY A 86 25.24 -35.93 0.39
N GLU A 87 24.40 -35.12 -0.27
CA GLU A 87 24.85 -33.84 -0.85
C GLU A 87 25.37 -32.86 0.22
N LYS A 88 26.40 -32.10 -0.16
CA LYS A 88 27.12 -31.17 0.73
C LYS A 88 26.56 -29.76 0.65
N VAL A 89 26.49 -29.14 1.83
CA VAL A 89 25.42 -28.19 2.15
C VAL A 89 25.95 -27.10 3.10
N ASP A 90 26.12 -25.89 2.58
CA ASP A 90 26.68 -24.70 3.24
C ASP A 90 25.71 -24.04 4.27
N VAL A 91 25.94 -24.20 5.58
CA VAL A 91 25.24 -23.45 6.66
C VAL A 91 26.19 -22.36 7.19
N LEU A 92 25.71 -21.12 7.32
CA LEU A 92 26.45 -20.08 8.05
C LEU A 92 26.24 -20.26 9.55
N LEU A 93 27.33 -20.39 10.30
CA LEU A 93 27.35 -20.51 11.76
C LEU A 93 28.02 -19.31 12.40
N ILE A 94 27.48 -18.89 13.55
CA ILE A 94 27.87 -17.70 14.30
C ILE A 94 28.13 -18.10 15.74
N PHE A 95 29.37 -17.95 16.19
CA PHE A 95 29.84 -18.36 17.51
C PHE A 95 30.15 -17.16 18.40
N LYS A 96 29.67 -17.18 19.65
CA LYS A 96 30.04 -16.22 20.70
C LYS A 96 30.23 -16.97 22.03
N SER A 97 31.18 -16.50 22.85
CA SER A 97 31.35 -16.96 24.23
C SER A 97 30.59 -16.10 25.23
N SER A 98 30.30 -16.64 26.41
CA SER A 98 29.86 -15.87 27.59
C SER A 98 30.97 -14.99 28.19
N ASP A 99 32.19 -15.09 27.69
CA ASP A 99 33.30 -14.18 28.00
C ASP A 99 33.42 -13.13 26.89
N ASP A 100 33.12 -11.86 27.21
CA ASP A 100 33.14 -10.74 26.25
C ASP A 100 34.55 -10.32 25.79
N THR A 101 35.63 -10.92 26.31
CA THR A 101 36.97 -10.80 25.69
C THR A 101 37.09 -11.61 24.39
N GLN A 102 36.16 -12.53 24.12
CA GLN A 102 36.27 -13.48 23.03
C GLN A 102 35.66 -12.97 21.71
N PRO A 103 36.37 -13.08 20.58
CA PRO A 103 35.90 -12.53 19.31
C PRO A 103 34.80 -13.40 18.68
N VAL A 104 33.71 -12.76 18.26
CA VAL A 104 32.61 -13.42 17.53
C VAL A 104 33.11 -13.95 16.18
N THR A 105 32.89 -15.25 15.93
CA THR A 105 33.26 -15.94 14.68
C THR A 105 32.02 -16.11 13.80
N LYS A 106 32.16 -15.90 12.49
CA LYS A 106 31.09 -16.01 11.47
C LYS A 106 31.64 -16.80 10.28
N VAL A 107 31.17 -18.03 10.07
CA VAL A 107 31.84 -18.99 9.17
C VAL A 107 30.85 -19.95 8.49
N VAL A 108 31.07 -20.24 7.20
CA VAL A 108 30.24 -21.18 6.44
C VAL A 108 30.80 -22.59 6.59
N THR A 109 29.93 -23.57 6.81
CA THR A 109 30.27 -24.96 7.16
C THR A 109 29.50 -25.96 6.29
N LYS A 110 30.12 -27.09 5.94
CA LYS A 110 29.56 -28.05 4.96
C LYS A 110 28.95 -29.29 5.60
N TRP A 111 27.67 -29.16 5.93
CA TRP A 111 26.86 -30.24 6.48
C TRP A 111 26.57 -31.28 5.38
N THR A 112 26.20 -32.47 5.82
CA THR A 112 25.82 -33.60 4.96
C THR A 112 24.31 -33.76 5.07
N TYR A 113 23.61 -33.75 3.94
CA TYR A 113 22.15 -33.83 3.90
C TYR A 113 21.64 -35.27 3.79
N LYS A 114 20.46 -35.53 4.38
CA LYS A 114 19.64 -36.73 4.23
C LYS A 114 18.18 -36.38 3.94
N LYS A 115 17.60 -37.00 2.91
CA LYS A 115 16.22 -36.81 2.41
C LYS A 115 15.17 -36.85 3.52
N GLY A 116 14.11 -36.05 3.34
CA GLY A 116 13.13 -35.84 4.40
C GLY A 116 13.66 -35.06 5.62
N GLY A 117 14.86 -34.46 5.57
CA GLY A 117 15.10 -33.22 6.32
C GLY A 117 16.37 -33.02 7.09
N ASN A 118 17.22 -34.03 7.18
CA ASN A 118 18.17 -34.15 8.28
C ASN A 118 19.57 -33.74 7.84
N LEU A 119 20.33 -33.16 8.77
CA LEU A 119 21.60 -32.49 8.51
C LEU A 119 22.62 -32.93 9.55
N THR A 120 23.81 -33.29 9.10
CA THR A 120 24.92 -33.62 10.00
C THR A 120 26.18 -32.91 9.55
N LEU A 121 26.66 -31.97 10.37
CA LEU A 121 28.06 -31.54 10.31
C LEU A 121 28.90 -32.64 10.97
N LEU A 122 29.72 -33.30 10.16
CA LEU A 122 30.50 -34.46 10.59
C LEU A 122 31.72 -34.01 11.42
N PRO A 123 32.14 -34.77 12.46
CA PRO A 123 33.29 -34.42 13.30
C PRO A 123 34.62 -34.20 12.55
N SER A 124 34.72 -34.65 11.30
CA SER A 124 35.87 -34.47 10.40
C SER A 124 35.91 -33.10 9.70
N GLU A 125 34.80 -32.37 9.65
CA GLU A 125 34.72 -31.05 9.03
C GLU A 125 35.46 -30.01 9.88
N LYS A 126 36.37 -29.26 9.25
CA LYS A 126 37.21 -28.25 9.91
C LYS A 126 36.95 -26.85 9.38
N PHE A 127 37.04 -25.86 10.26
CA PHE A 127 36.94 -24.45 9.93
C PHE A 127 37.81 -23.61 10.88
N GLU A 128 38.04 -22.34 10.56
CA GLU A 128 38.84 -21.44 11.40
C GLU A 128 37.95 -20.54 12.28
N MET A 129 38.25 -20.50 13.58
CA MET A 129 37.76 -19.45 14.47
C MET A 129 38.50 -18.15 14.23
N LYS A 130 37.89 -17.01 14.56
CA LYS A 130 38.50 -15.68 14.39
C LYS A 130 39.78 -15.55 15.24
N THR A 131 40.78 -14.84 14.71
CA THR A 131 42.05 -14.58 15.41
C THR A 131 41.81 -14.01 16.81
N GLY A 132 42.45 -14.61 17.82
CA GLY A 132 42.26 -14.27 19.24
C GLY A 132 41.23 -15.12 19.99
N THR A 133 40.54 -16.08 19.34
CA THR A 133 39.69 -17.06 20.03
C THR A 133 40.48 -17.98 20.95
N ASP A 134 40.01 -18.11 22.19
CA ASP A 134 40.47 -19.07 23.20
C ASP A 134 39.27 -19.91 23.67
N LEU A 135 39.27 -21.20 23.32
CA LEU A 135 38.16 -22.12 23.63
C LEU A 135 38.06 -22.51 25.11
N SER A 136 39.03 -22.11 25.95
CA SER A 136 38.97 -22.30 27.41
C SER A 136 38.19 -21.18 28.11
N LYS A 137 37.93 -20.06 27.43
CA LYS A 137 37.33 -18.86 28.02
C LYS A 137 35.83 -18.77 27.78
N GLY A 138 35.08 -18.83 28.88
CA GLY A 138 33.61 -18.74 28.92
C GLY A 138 32.88 -19.98 28.37
N THR A 139 31.55 -19.94 28.41
CA THR A 139 30.70 -20.94 27.77
C THR A 139 30.44 -20.53 26.33
N TRP A 140 30.72 -21.41 25.37
CA TRP A 140 30.51 -21.16 23.95
C TRP A 140 29.08 -21.50 23.51
N TYR A 141 28.54 -20.68 22.61
CA TYR A 141 27.25 -20.84 21.98
C TYR A 141 27.35 -20.65 20.47
N VAL A 142 26.52 -21.39 19.72
CA VAL A 142 26.37 -21.24 18.26
C VAL A 142 24.92 -21.00 17.89
N CYS A 143 24.70 -20.09 16.95
CA CYS A 143 23.44 -19.96 16.20
C CYS A 143 23.75 -19.99 14.70
N GLY A 144 22.74 -20.07 13.83
CA GLY A 144 23.03 -20.21 12.40
C GLY A 144 21.91 -19.78 11.46
N ILE A 145 22.32 -19.51 10.21
CA ILE A 145 21.49 -19.04 9.10
C ILE A 145 21.57 -20.04 7.94
N LEU A 146 20.40 -20.28 7.35
CA LEU A 146 20.16 -21.20 6.25
C LEU A 146 19.60 -20.47 5.03
N GLY A 147 20.18 -20.79 3.88
CA GLY A 147 19.76 -20.33 2.56
C GLY A 147 20.44 -19.02 2.16
N GLY A 148 20.07 -18.52 0.99
CA GLY A 148 20.58 -17.25 0.47
C GLY A 148 22.06 -17.26 0.09
N GLU A 149 22.53 -16.06 -0.24
CA GLU A 149 23.90 -15.73 -0.66
C GLU A 149 24.73 -15.40 0.59
N MET A 150 25.54 -16.35 1.06
CA MET A 150 26.28 -16.23 2.32
C MET A 150 27.62 -15.50 2.13
N LEU A 151 27.72 -14.27 2.65
CA LEU A 151 28.90 -13.40 2.51
C LEU A 151 29.43 -12.96 3.90
N PRO A 152 29.98 -13.89 4.72
CA PRO A 152 30.42 -13.58 6.08
C PRO A 152 31.51 -12.49 6.14
N GLY A 153 32.42 -12.43 5.15
CA GLY A 153 33.45 -11.38 5.06
C GLY A 153 32.85 -9.97 4.90
N ASN A 154 31.71 -9.85 4.24
CA ASN A 154 30.95 -8.60 4.12
C ASN A 154 29.96 -8.39 5.29
N ASN A 155 29.92 -9.31 6.27
CA ASN A 155 28.94 -9.38 7.35
C ASN A 155 27.48 -9.40 6.86
N GLN A 156 27.16 -10.17 5.81
CA GLN A 156 25.78 -10.27 5.30
C GLN A 156 25.39 -11.66 4.79
N VAL A 157 24.08 -11.97 4.80
CA VAL A 157 23.48 -13.07 4.03
C VAL A 157 22.25 -12.56 3.30
N LYS A 158 22.22 -12.67 1.97
CA LYS A 158 21.17 -12.03 1.14
C LYS A 158 20.16 -13.03 0.56
N PHE A 159 18.91 -12.62 0.45
CA PHE A 159 17.78 -13.42 0.00
C PHE A 159 16.95 -12.65 -1.04
N ASN A 160 16.59 -13.31 -2.13
CA ASN A 160 15.87 -12.68 -3.25
C ASN A 160 14.35 -12.56 -3.02
N GLY A 161 13.86 -13.07 -1.88
CA GLY A 161 12.44 -13.15 -1.58
C GLY A 161 11.75 -14.31 -2.28
N PHE A 162 10.42 -14.39 -2.08
CA PHE A 162 9.58 -15.35 -2.78
C PHE A 162 8.15 -14.82 -2.96
N SER A 163 7.62 -14.94 -4.18
CA SER A 163 6.21 -14.72 -4.51
C SER A 163 5.84 -15.59 -5.71
N GLU A 164 4.90 -16.52 -5.55
CA GLU A 164 4.41 -17.33 -6.67
C GLU A 164 2.96 -17.82 -6.51
N GLY A 165 2.30 -18.11 -7.63
CA GLY A 165 0.96 -18.72 -7.69
C GLY A 165 1.03 -20.23 -7.92
N HIS A 166 0.34 -21.01 -7.08
CA HIS A 166 0.30 -22.48 -7.20
C HIS A 166 -1.13 -23.02 -6.96
N THR A 167 -1.52 -24.02 -7.75
CA THR A 167 -2.58 -24.96 -7.35
C THR A 167 -2.00 -25.98 -6.36
N ALA A 168 -2.84 -26.59 -5.52
CA ALA A 168 -2.37 -27.62 -4.58
C ALA A 168 -1.91 -28.91 -5.31
N ARG A 169 -2.53 -29.19 -6.47
CA ARG A 169 -2.30 -30.38 -7.29
C ARG A 169 -2.14 -30.03 -8.76
N ASN A 170 -1.47 -30.90 -9.50
CA ASN A 170 -1.35 -30.83 -10.96
C ASN A 170 -2.59 -31.44 -11.65
N ILE A 171 -2.59 -31.45 -12.99
CA ILE A 171 -3.70 -31.97 -13.80
C ILE A 171 -3.90 -33.49 -13.61
N ALA A 172 -2.86 -34.24 -13.24
CA ALA A 172 -2.93 -35.67 -12.89
C ALA A 172 -3.41 -35.92 -11.45
N GLY A 173 -3.65 -34.87 -10.65
CA GLY A 173 -4.07 -34.96 -9.26
C GLY A 173 -2.94 -35.20 -8.26
N GLU A 174 -1.67 -35.15 -8.67
CA GLU A 174 -0.51 -35.27 -7.80
C GLU A 174 -0.26 -33.95 -7.05
N LYS A 175 0.27 -34.00 -5.81
CA LYS A 175 0.67 -32.79 -5.08
C LYS A 175 1.75 -32.04 -5.83
N LEU A 176 1.60 -30.72 -5.98
CA LEU A 176 2.65 -29.87 -6.51
C LEU A 176 3.66 -29.51 -5.42
N GLN A 177 4.94 -29.65 -5.77
CA GLN A 177 6.06 -29.21 -4.94
C GLN A 177 6.81 -28.07 -5.64
N TRP A 178 7.39 -27.15 -4.86
CA TRP A 178 8.02 -25.93 -5.37
C TRP A 178 9.08 -25.39 -4.40
N GLY A 179 10.15 -24.79 -4.91
CA GLY A 179 11.21 -24.20 -4.09
C GLY A 179 11.00 -22.71 -3.80
N ALA A 180 11.25 -22.27 -2.57
CA ALA A 180 11.33 -20.86 -2.16
C ALA A 180 12.74 -20.48 -1.66
N ASN A 181 13.29 -19.33 -2.10
CA ASN A 181 14.53 -18.79 -1.54
C ASN A 181 14.23 -17.90 -0.31
N ILE A 182 13.85 -18.51 0.80
CA ILE A 182 13.50 -17.82 2.05
C ILE A 182 14.42 -18.22 3.21
N PRO A 183 14.72 -17.30 4.14
CA PRO A 183 15.62 -17.57 5.25
C PRO A 183 15.05 -18.56 6.27
N TYR A 184 15.89 -19.48 6.72
CA TYR A 184 15.67 -20.28 7.91
C TYR A 184 16.81 -20.06 8.90
N ILE A 185 16.54 -20.19 10.20
CA ILE A 185 17.49 -19.84 11.26
C ILE A 185 17.32 -20.74 12.48
N PHE A 186 18.39 -20.99 13.22
CA PHE A 186 18.31 -21.62 14.56
C PHE A 186 18.99 -20.73 15.61
N SER A 187 18.40 -20.69 16.81
CA SER A 187 18.85 -19.86 17.94
C SER A 187 20.02 -20.52 18.68
N TRP A 188 20.65 -19.76 19.59
CA TRP A 188 21.77 -20.20 20.44
C TRP A 188 21.58 -21.60 21.02
N ARG A 189 22.45 -22.52 20.61
CA ARG A 189 22.69 -23.85 21.17
C ARG A 189 24.00 -23.81 21.96
N LYS A 190 23.99 -24.30 23.20
CA LYS A 190 25.21 -24.40 24.02
C LYS A 190 26.16 -25.44 23.43
N LEU A 191 27.45 -25.17 23.53
CA LEU A 191 28.53 -26.04 23.06
C LEU A 191 29.35 -26.62 24.22
N GLU A 192 29.84 -27.83 24.00
CA GLU A 192 30.95 -28.44 24.71
C GLU A 192 32.23 -28.11 23.93
N THR A 193 33.28 -27.65 24.61
CA THR A 193 34.57 -27.30 24.00
C THR A 193 35.70 -28.10 24.64
N ASN A 194 36.61 -28.63 23.81
CA ASN A 194 37.90 -29.14 24.25
C ASN A 194 39.00 -28.28 23.60
N ALA A 195 39.60 -27.41 24.41
CA ALA A 195 40.59 -26.43 23.94
C ALA A 195 41.90 -27.07 23.46
N ALA A 196 42.35 -28.15 24.10
CA ALA A 196 43.58 -28.86 23.73
C ALA A 196 43.42 -29.57 22.37
N ASN A 197 42.31 -30.30 22.19
CA ASN A 197 42.03 -31.03 20.95
C ASN A 197 41.45 -30.14 19.83
N LYS A 198 41.15 -28.86 20.12
CA LYS A 198 40.47 -27.91 19.22
C LYS A 198 39.17 -28.48 18.65
N THR A 199 38.36 -29.12 19.49
CA THR A 199 37.06 -29.69 19.11
C THR A 199 35.89 -29.00 19.81
N ILE A 200 34.79 -28.92 19.07
CA ILE A 200 33.53 -28.32 19.50
C ILE A 200 32.39 -29.33 19.24
N LYS A 201 31.41 -29.44 20.14
CA LYS A 201 30.26 -30.33 19.99
C LYS A 201 28.98 -29.68 20.54
N ALA A 202 27.87 -29.87 19.86
CA ALA A 202 26.54 -29.67 20.47
C ALA A 202 26.07 -30.99 21.11
N GLU A 203 25.61 -30.94 22.36
CA GLU A 203 25.00 -32.09 23.04
C GLU A 203 23.66 -32.50 22.39
N LYS A 204 22.89 -31.50 21.94
CA LYS A 204 21.54 -31.64 21.39
C LYS A 204 21.49 -31.11 19.95
N ALA A 205 20.72 -31.78 19.09
CA ALA A 205 20.43 -31.31 17.75
C ALA A 205 19.84 -29.89 17.74
N VAL A 206 20.02 -29.16 16.63
CA VAL A 206 19.46 -27.82 16.42
C VAL A 206 18.20 -27.85 15.56
N LYS A 207 17.18 -27.07 15.93
CA LYS A 207 15.94 -26.95 15.17
C LYS A 207 15.82 -25.60 14.51
N PHE A 208 15.98 -25.59 13.19
CA PHE A 208 15.77 -24.41 12.37
C PHE A 208 14.28 -24.03 12.33
N LYS A 209 14.02 -22.74 12.10
CA LYS A 209 12.70 -22.14 11.97
C LYS A 209 12.71 -21.22 10.75
N GLN A 210 11.58 -21.11 10.06
CA GLN A 210 11.37 -20.08 9.04
C GLN A 210 11.57 -18.70 9.67
N PHE A 211 12.33 -17.82 9.01
CA PHE A 211 12.32 -16.39 9.28
C PHE A 211 11.45 -15.68 8.23
N GLY A 212 10.78 -14.60 8.64
CA GLY A 212 9.70 -13.99 7.88
C GLY A 212 8.41 -14.84 7.89
N SER A 213 7.40 -14.37 7.18
CA SER A 213 6.04 -14.90 7.20
C SER A 213 5.58 -15.19 5.78
N ILE A 214 4.98 -16.36 5.52
CA ILE A 214 4.31 -16.62 4.24
C ILE A 214 2.83 -16.22 4.38
N VAL A 215 2.44 -15.21 3.61
CA VAL A 215 1.04 -14.79 3.45
C VAL A 215 0.45 -15.56 2.27
N ARG A 216 -0.60 -16.35 2.53
CA ARG A 216 -1.30 -17.16 1.52
C ARG A 216 -2.64 -16.52 1.16
N LEU A 217 -2.69 -15.84 0.03
CA LEU A 217 -3.92 -15.28 -0.53
C LEU A 217 -4.74 -16.37 -1.25
N LYS A 218 -6.03 -16.45 -0.90
CA LYS A 218 -7.07 -17.15 -1.67
C LYS A 218 -8.15 -16.12 -2.00
N VAL A 219 -8.57 -16.07 -3.26
CA VAL A 219 -9.51 -15.08 -3.78
C VAL A 219 -10.91 -15.69 -3.87
N THR A 220 -11.92 -14.97 -3.37
CA THR A 220 -13.35 -15.29 -3.53
C THR A 220 -14.04 -14.13 -4.26
N ASN A 221 -14.74 -14.39 -5.35
CA ASN A 221 -15.44 -13.38 -6.14
C ASN A 221 -16.85 -13.10 -5.58
N LYS A 222 -17.10 -11.85 -5.15
CA LYS A 222 -18.42 -11.34 -4.74
C LYS A 222 -18.80 -10.05 -5.49
N THR A 223 -18.25 -9.84 -6.69
CA THR A 223 -18.45 -8.61 -7.48
C THR A 223 -19.84 -8.51 -8.11
N GLY A 224 -20.53 -9.64 -8.32
CA GLY A 224 -21.76 -9.75 -9.10
C GLY A 224 -21.55 -10.19 -10.55
N PHE A 225 -20.30 -10.35 -10.99
CA PHE A 225 -19.93 -10.74 -12.36
C PHE A 225 -18.66 -11.61 -12.38
N ASN A 226 -18.44 -12.32 -13.48
CA ASN A 226 -17.28 -13.17 -13.69
C ASN A 226 -16.05 -12.32 -14.05
N PHE A 227 -14.89 -12.65 -13.47
CA PHE A 227 -13.62 -12.03 -13.84
C PHE A 227 -12.52 -13.10 -13.98
N MET A 228 -11.39 -12.70 -14.55
CA MET A 228 -10.15 -13.46 -14.50
C MET A 228 -8.99 -12.55 -14.11
N TYR A 229 -7.93 -13.11 -13.51
CA TYR A 229 -6.74 -12.36 -13.13
C TYR A 229 -5.47 -13.20 -13.30
N ASN A 230 -4.34 -12.55 -13.57
CA ASN A 230 -3.07 -13.20 -13.97
C ASN A 230 -1.85 -12.71 -13.16
N GLY A 231 -2.10 -12.02 -12.06
CA GLY A 231 -1.09 -11.38 -11.23
C GLY A 231 -1.72 -10.48 -10.17
N VAL A 232 -0.89 -9.95 -9.28
CA VAL A 232 -1.30 -9.11 -8.14
C VAL A 232 -0.22 -8.09 -7.83
N ARG A 233 -0.56 -6.80 -7.79
CA ARG A 233 0.32 -5.79 -7.19
C ARG A 233 0.19 -5.84 -5.68
N ILE A 234 1.33 -5.87 -5.03
CA ILE A 234 1.50 -5.89 -3.58
C ILE A 234 2.06 -4.54 -3.18
N ILE A 235 1.42 -3.88 -2.22
CA ILE A 235 1.91 -2.64 -1.63
C ILE A 235 2.03 -2.88 -0.11
N THR A 236 3.23 -2.79 0.45
CA THR A 236 3.48 -3.25 1.82
C THR A 236 4.62 -2.52 2.52
N SER A 237 4.51 -2.35 3.85
CA SER A 237 5.61 -1.87 4.71
C SER A 237 6.63 -2.95 5.07
N ASN A 238 6.41 -4.19 4.63
CA ASN A 238 7.28 -5.34 4.91
C ASN A 238 8.39 -5.45 3.84
N ILE A 239 9.47 -6.14 4.20
CA ILE A 239 10.60 -6.38 3.28
C ILE A 239 10.29 -7.63 2.45
N LEU A 240 10.29 -7.49 1.13
CA LEU A 240 10.08 -8.60 0.18
C LEU A 240 11.40 -9.24 -0.28
N CYS A 241 12.48 -8.48 -0.38
CA CYS A 241 13.83 -8.93 -0.76
C CYS A 241 14.85 -8.24 0.14
N GLY A 242 15.75 -8.98 0.77
CA GLY A 242 16.51 -8.46 1.89
C GLY A 242 17.71 -9.28 2.31
N GLN A 243 18.36 -8.84 3.38
CA GLN A 243 19.57 -9.46 3.90
C GLN A 243 19.67 -9.36 5.42
N PHE A 244 20.27 -10.37 6.05
CA PHE A 244 20.73 -10.25 7.43
C PHE A 244 21.98 -9.38 7.49
N ASP A 245 22.05 -8.45 8.44
CA ASP A 245 23.28 -7.75 8.82
C ASP A 245 23.93 -8.51 9.99
N LEU A 246 25.07 -9.16 9.75
CA LEU A 246 25.72 -10.02 10.73
C LEU A 246 26.41 -9.21 11.85
N LYS A 247 26.50 -7.88 11.75
CA LYS A 247 27.08 -7.04 12.83
C LYS A 247 26.20 -7.02 14.08
N SER A 248 24.91 -7.31 13.96
CA SER A 248 23.99 -7.41 15.10
C SER A 248 24.40 -8.47 16.14
N PHE A 249 25.14 -9.50 15.73
CA PHE A 249 25.62 -10.57 16.60
C PHE A 249 26.85 -10.16 17.42
N ASP A 250 27.57 -9.10 17.01
CA ASP A 250 28.72 -8.58 17.76
C ASP A 250 28.26 -7.80 19.01
N ASP A 251 27.11 -7.11 18.92
CA ASP A 251 26.45 -6.33 19.99
C ASP A 251 25.57 -7.19 20.95
N VAL A 252 25.53 -8.53 20.79
CA VAL A 252 24.73 -9.40 21.68
C VAL A 252 25.36 -9.46 23.07
N ALA A 253 24.58 -9.07 24.09
CA ALA A 253 24.97 -9.17 25.48
C ALA A 253 25.14 -10.63 25.92
N THR A 254 26.15 -10.93 26.72
CA THR A 254 26.42 -12.28 27.24
C THR A 254 25.32 -12.79 28.18
N SER A 255 24.51 -11.90 28.76
CA SER A 255 23.26 -12.23 29.47
C SER A 255 22.16 -12.82 28.58
N ASP A 256 22.17 -12.53 27.28
CA ASP A 256 21.16 -13.00 26.32
C ASP A 256 21.54 -14.38 25.74
N LEU A 257 22.74 -14.89 26.04
CA LEU A 257 23.22 -16.21 25.60
C LEU A 257 22.73 -17.32 26.54
N LYS A 258 21.91 -18.21 26.01
CA LYS A 258 21.43 -19.42 26.71
C LYS A 258 21.21 -20.57 25.73
N ASP A 259 21.17 -21.81 26.23
CA ASP A 259 20.77 -22.97 25.44
C ASP A 259 19.27 -22.90 25.13
N THR A 260 18.90 -22.67 23.87
CA THR A 260 17.50 -22.53 23.46
C THR A 260 16.82 -23.91 23.40
N GLN A 261 15.79 -24.15 24.21
CA GLN A 261 15.06 -25.42 24.15
C GLN A 261 13.92 -25.33 23.12
N ASP A 262 13.67 -26.41 22.38
CA ASP A 262 12.68 -26.46 21.29
C ASP A 262 11.27 -26.00 21.69
N GLY A 263 10.85 -26.30 22.92
CA GLY A 263 9.57 -25.85 23.48
C GLY A 263 9.47 -24.32 23.64
N GLU A 264 10.58 -23.64 23.90
CA GLU A 264 10.62 -22.17 24.00
C GLU A 264 10.36 -21.49 22.65
N ILE A 265 10.72 -22.18 21.55
CA ILE A 265 10.59 -21.74 20.16
C ILE A 265 9.49 -22.50 19.40
N ALA A 266 8.51 -23.05 20.12
CA ALA A 266 7.37 -23.77 19.54
C ALA A 266 6.37 -22.86 18.80
N SER A 267 6.34 -21.56 19.11
CA SER A 267 5.42 -20.59 18.49
C SER A 267 6.07 -19.23 18.29
N ALA A 268 6.03 -18.70 17.06
CA ALA A 268 6.52 -17.37 16.70
C ALA A 268 5.89 -16.21 17.50
N LYS A 269 4.73 -16.46 18.12
CA LYS A 269 4.00 -15.45 18.93
C LYS A 269 4.52 -15.33 20.36
N SER A 270 5.36 -16.25 20.84
CA SER A 270 5.85 -16.21 22.23
C SER A 270 6.97 -15.18 22.41
N ALA A 271 7.04 -14.57 23.60
CA ALA A 271 8.16 -13.68 23.94
C ALA A 271 9.50 -14.41 23.93
N SER A 272 9.53 -15.70 24.28
CA SER A 272 10.73 -16.54 24.22
C SER A 272 11.24 -16.73 22.79
N TYR A 273 10.37 -16.93 21.80
CA TYR A 273 10.76 -16.99 20.38
C TYR A 273 11.33 -15.66 19.91
N LYS A 274 10.65 -14.54 20.20
CA LYS A 274 11.11 -13.20 19.80
C LYS A 274 12.46 -12.83 20.42
N ASN A 275 12.69 -13.23 21.67
CA ASN A 275 13.99 -13.03 22.34
C ASN A 275 15.09 -13.92 21.76
N ALA A 276 14.79 -15.21 21.53
CA ALA A 276 15.73 -16.17 20.92
C ALA A 276 16.26 -15.69 19.56
N PHE A 277 15.38 -15.13 18.72
CA PHE A 277 15.74 -14.66 17.37
C PHE A 277 15.99 -13.14 17.27
N LYS A 278 16.08 -12.41 18.40
CA LYS A 278 16.29 -10.95 18.49
C LYS A 278 17.54 -10.45 17.74
N ALA A 279 18.59 -11.28 17.67
CA ALA A 279 19.85 -10.95 16.99
C ALA A 279 19.77 -11.03 15.45
N PHE A 280 18.77 -11.71 14.89
CA PHE A 280 18.62 -11.94 13.44
C PHE A 280 18.01 -10.71 12.76
N LYS A 281 18.83 -9.66 12.64
CA LYS A 281 18.46 -8.36 12.09
C LYS A 281 18.46 -8.39 10.56
N PHE A 282 17.30 -8.13 9.96
CA PHE A 282 17.05 -8.25 8.54
C PHE A 282 16.58 -6.92 7.94
N TYR A 283 17.21 -6.50 6.85
CA TYR A 283 16.99 -5.20 6.20
C TYR A 283 16.74 -5.38 4.69
N GLN A 284 16.19 -4.35 4.05
CA GLN A 284 15.98 -4.30 2.61
C GLN A 284 17.31 -4.45 1.85
N ARG A 285 17.33 -5.28 0.80
CA ARG A 285 18.52 -5.47 -0.06
C ARG A 285 18.82 -4.14 -0.78
N PRO A 286 20.09 -3.68 -0.85
CA PRO A 286 20.46 -2.45 -1.54
C PRO A 286 19.89 -2.37 -2.97
N LEU A 287 19.35 -1.21 -3.34
CA LEU A 287 18.59 -1.04 -4.59
C LEU A 287 19.46 -1.02 -5.85
N ASP A 288 20.79 -0.94 -5.70
CA ASP A 288 21.82 -1.02 -6.74
C ASP A 288 22.27 -2.46 -7.04
N ASP A 289 22.06 -3.39 -6.11
CA ASP A 289 22.46 -4.79 -6.21
C ASP A 289 21.86 -5.49 -7.44
N ALA A 290 22.63 -6.38 -8.08
CA ALA A 290 22.24 -7.07 -9.31
C ALA A 290 20.91 -7.87 -9.21
N ALA A 291 20.52 -8.35 -8.02
CA ALA A 291 19.21 -8.99 -7.80
C ALA A 291 18.04 -7.99 -7.88
N MET A 292 18.31 -6.70 -7.75
CA MET A 292 17.35 -5.59 -7.90
C MET A 292 17.42 -5.00 -9.32
N THR A 293 18.63 -4.67 -9.78
CA THR A 293 18.90 -3.86 -11.00
C THR A 293 19.16 -4.63 -12.29
N GLY A 294 19.54 -5.92 -12.21
CA GLY A 294 19.87 -6.72 -13.39
C GLY A 294 18.69 -6.94 -14.34
N ASN A 295 18.94 -7.52 -15.51
CA ASN A 295 17.88 -7.80 -16.50
C ASN A 295 16.76 -8.70 -15.93
N ASP A 296 17.13 -9.67 -15.08
CA ASP A 296 16.20 -10.52 -14.33
C ASP A 296 15.85 -9.96 -12.93
N GLY A 297 16.40 -8.80 -12.57
CA GLY A 297 16.26 -8.17 -11.26
C GLY A 297 14.84 -7.68 -10.97
N LEU A 298 14.49 -7.58 -9.68
CA LEU A 298 13.12 -7.32 -9.25
C LEU A 298 12.55 -5.98 -9.74
N ILE A 299 13.38 -4.96 -9.96
CA ILE A 299 12.93 -3.65 -10.46
C ILE A 299 12.43 -3.80 -11.92
N ASN A 300 13.22 -4.47 -12.78
CA ASN A 300 12.92 -4.65 -14.19
C ASN A 300 11.84 -5.71 -14.48
N LYS A 301 11.85 -6.81 -13.71
CA LYS A 301 11.07 -8.03 -13.99
C LYS A 301 9.80 -8.18 -13.15
N LYS A 302 9.78 -7.63 -11.93
CA LYS A 302 8.66 -7.72 -10.98
C LYS A 302 8.24 -6.33 -10.45
N GLY A 303 8.61 -5.25 -11.16
CA GLY A 303 8.14 -3.90 -10.86
C GLY A 303 8.38 -3.45 -9.41
N PHE A 304 9.56 -3.74 -8.86
CA PHE A 304 9.91 -3.36 -7.49
C PHE A 304 10.20 -1.85 -7.37
N ARG A 305 9.55 -1.15 -6.44
CA ARG A 305 9.85 0.24 -6.03
C ARG A 305 9.70 0.40 -4.52
N ILE A 306 10.30 1.46 -3.96
CA ILE A 306 10.08 1.90 -2.57
C ILE A 306 9.84 3.40 -2.59
N HIS A 307 8.81 3.85 -1.87
CA HIS A 307 8.58 5.27 -1.58
C HIS A 307 8.78 5.51 -0.07
N GLY A 308 9.48 6.58 0.30
CA GLY A 308 9.84 6.88 1.69
C GLY A 308 11.16 6.23 2.14
N ASP A 309 11.59 6.56 3.36
CA ASP A 309 12.86 6.15 3.96
C ASP A 309 12.78 4.74 4.55
N TYR A 310 13.70 3.85 4.17
CA TYR A 310 13.92 2.58 4.85
C TYR A 310 15.18 2.62 5.72
N ILE A 311 15.18 1.91 6.85
CA ILE A 311 16.39 1.65 7.64
C ILE A 311 17.23 0.61 6.90
N ALA A 312 18.44 0.97 6.46
CA ALA A 312 19.19 0.14 5.52
C ALA A 312 20.06 -0.95 6.17
N ASN A 313 20.42 -0.81 7.44
CA ASN A 313 21.36 -1.69 8.15
C ASN A 313 21.25 -1.53 9.67
N TYR A 314 21.98 -2.36 10.43
CA TYR A 314 21.92 -2.35 11.89
C TYR A 314 22.54 -1.09 12.53
N ALA A 315 23.53 -0.46 11.88
CA ALA A 315 24.11 0.78 12.38
C ALA A 315 23.11 1.96 12.31
N GLU A 316 22.31 2.05 11.25
CA GLU A 316 21.19 3.01 11.18
C GLU A 316 20.13 2.76 12.25
N GLU A 317 19.76 1.49 12.49
CA GLU A 317 18.80 1.14 13.56
C GLU A 317 19.32 1.53 14.95
N LYS A 318 20.62 1.30 15.21
CA LYS A 318 21.28 1.66 16.47
C LYS A 318 21.41 3.18 16.63
N ALA A 319 21.64 3.93 15.54
CA ALA A 319 21.77 5.38 15.53
C ALA A 319 20.43 6.13 15.74
N LYS A 320 19.30 5.56 15.30
CA LYS A 320 17.93 6.12 15.48
C LYS A 320 17.73 7.54 14.92
N THR A 321 18.56 7.96 13.99
CA THR A 321 18.52 9.29 13.34
C THR A 321 17.41 9.43 12.30
N LYS A 322 16.81 8.32 11.86
CA LYS A 322 15.82 8.23 10.77
C LYS A 322 14.64 7.37 11.22
N LEU A 323 13.45 7.64 10.68
CA LEU A 323 12.26 6.79 10.86
C LEU A 323 12.02 5.95 9.61
N ASN A 324 11.48 4.74 9.76
CA ASN A 324 11.11 3.88 8.65
C ASN A 324 9.77 4.34 8.05
N THR A 325 9.76 5.24 7.06
CA THR A 325 8.56 5.69 6.35
C THR A 325 8.27 4.88 5.08
N ALA A 326 9.16 3.95 4.72
CA ALA A 326 9.11 3.13 3.52
C ALA A 326 7.81 2.35 3.29
N LEU A 327 7.38 2.33 2.03
CA LEU A 327 6.33 1.49 1.49
C LEU A 327 6.79 0.89 0.15
N THR A 328 6.86 -0.44 0.10
CA THR A 328 7.34 -1.23 -1.04
C THR A 328 6.19 -1.55 -1.99
N TYR A 329 6.41 -1.33 -3.29
CA TYR A 329 5.53 -1.74 -4.39
C TYR A 329 6.18 -2.92 -5.13
N TYR A 330 5.40 -3.95 -5.47
CA TYR A 330 5.86 -5.15 -6.17
C TYR A 330 4.75 -5.76 -7.02
N ASP A 331 5.06 -6.10 -8.28
CA ASP A 331 4.14 -6.74 -9.22
C ASP A 331 4.42 -8.25 -9.30
N HIS A 332 3.56 -9.06 -8.65
CA HIS A 332 3.54 -10.50 -8.93
C HIS A 332 2.76 -10.80 -10.20
N ILE A 333 3.28 -11.71 -11.01
CA ILE A 333 2.79 -12.11 -12.33
C ILE A 333 2.87 -13.63 -12.39
N PHE A 334 1.77 -14.28 -12.78
CA PHE A 334 1.69 -15.73 -12.95
C PHE A 334 2.42 -16.18 -14.22
N LEU A 335 3.05 -17.36 -14.13
CA LEU A 335 3.67 -18.03 -15.28
C LEU A 335 2.62 -18.41 -16.34
N LYS A 336 3.01 -18.38 -17.63
CA LYS A 336 2.16 -18.89 -18.72
C LYS A 336 1.94 -20.41 -18.55
N LYS A 337 0.67 -20.82 -18.66
CA LYS A 337 0.19 -22.20 -18.73
C LYS A 337 0.59 -22.81 -20.08
N GLN A 338 0.50 -24.13 -20.23
CA GLN A 338 0.79 -24.81 -21.50
C GLN A 338 -0.13 -24.34 -22.66
N SER A 339 -1.31 -23.82 -22.33
CA SER A 339 -2.26 -23.15 -23.22
C SER A 339 -1.82 -21.75 -23.71
N GLY A 340 -0.73 -21.18 -23.17
CA GLY A 340 -0.17 -19.88 -23.54
C GLY A 340 -0.74 -18.68 -22.78
N ASP A 341 -1.88 -18.83 -22.11
CA ASP A 341 -2.46 -17.84 -21.19
C ASP A 341 -1.85 -17.95 -19.79
N ASN A 342 -2.05 -16.94 -18.93
CA ASN A 342 -1.68 -16.99 -17.51
C ASN A 342 -2.83 -16.55 -16.58
N PHE A 343 -4.08 -16.62 -17.05
CA PHE A 343 -5.24 -16.13 -16.33
C PHE A 343 -5.94 -17.22 -15.52
N ASP A 344 -6.25 -16.94 -14.27
CA ASP A 344 -7.17 -17.73 -13.46
C ASP A 344 -8.57 -17.13 -13.51
N ASN A 345 -9.51 -17.91 -14.06
CA ASN A 345 -10.93 -17.58 -14.11
C ASN A 345 -11.57 -17.74 -12.73
N VAL A 346 -12.36 -16.74 -12.31
CA VAL A 346 -13.08 -16.72 -11.04
C VAL A 346 -14.55 -16.36 -11.29
N PRO A 347 -15.43 -17.37 -11.47
CA PRO A 347 -16.86 -17.13 -11.60
C PRO A 347 -17.45 -16.45 -10.36
N ASN A 348 -18.54 -15.67 -10.54
CA ASN A 348 -19.18 -14.99 -9.42
C ASN A 348 -19.69 -15.98 -8.35
N GLY A 349 -19.39 -15.70 -7.08
CA GLY A 349 -19.71 -16.57 -5.94
C GLY A 349 -18.71 -17.70 -5.70
N GLN A 350 -17.68 -17.86 -6.54
CA GLN A 350 -16.68 -18.94 -6.43
C GLN A 350 -15.33 -18.45 -5.89
N GLU A 351 -14.49 -19.40 -5.47
CA GLU A 351 -13.07 -19.16 -5.21
C GLU A 351 -12.22 -19.34 -6.48
N ALA A 352 -11.11 -18.61 -6.58
CA ALA A 352 -10.10 -18.81 -7.60
C ALA A 352 -9.43 -20.18 -7.43
N PRO A 353 -9.00 -20.87 -8.52
CA PRO A 353 -8.38 -22.19 -8.40
C PRO A 353 -7.06 -22.15 -7.63
N SER A 354 -6.15 -21.25 -7.97
CA SER A 354 -4.83 -21.15 -7.31
C SER A 354 -4.87 -20.52 -5.91
N TYR A 355 -3.80 -20.75 -5.16
CA TYR A 355 -3.36 -19.92 -4.04
C TYR A 355 -2.17 -19.05 -4.49
N ILE A 356 -1.98 -17.90 -3.84
CA ILE A 356 -0.80 -17.05 -4.07
C ILE A 356 -0.03 -16.98 -2.75
N TYR A 357 1.22 -17.39 -2.78
CA TYR A 357 2.11 -17.41 -1.63
C TYR A 357 3.11 -16.27 -1.76
N VAL A 358 3.21 -15.44 -0.73
CA VAL A 358 4.16 -14.32 -0.69
C VAL A 358 4.89 -14.36 0.63
N TRP A 359 6.22 -14.47 0.57
CA TRP A 359 7.07 -14.34 1.73
C TRP A 359 7.37 -12.87 2.02
N MET A 360 7.31 -12.49 3.30
CA MET A 360 7.59 -11.13 3.78
C MET A 360 8.38 -11.21 5.09
N ALA A 361 9.49 -10.48 5.22
CA ALA A 361 10.08 -10.20 6.54
C ALA A 361 9.32 -9.02 7.19
N PRO A 362 8.69 -9.21 8.37
CA PRO A 362 7.80 -8.20 8.94
C PRO A 362 8.48 -6.87 9.28
N GLN A 363 7.91 -5.76 8.80
CA GLN A 363 8.37 -4.41 9.10
C GLN A 363 7.19 -3.41 9.11
N GLN A 364 7.30 -2.38 9.95
CA GLN A 364 6.27 -1.38 10.18
C GLN A 364 6.68 0.00 9.62
N GLN A 365 5.73 0.71 9.03
CA GLN A 365 5.86 2.11 8.65
C GLN A 365 5.61 3.00 9.88
N ALA A 366 6.46 3.99 10.11
CA ALA A 366 6.33 4.97 11.19
C ALA A 366 5.54 6.20 10.68
N VAL A 367 4.29 6.34 11.13
CA VAL A 367 3.42 7.48 10.77
C VAL A 367 3.37 8.46 11.95
N LYS A 368 3.60 9.75 11.69
CA LYS A 368 3.50 10.81 12.72
C LYS A 368 2.07 11.33 12.79
N ILE A 369 1.41 11.17 13.94
CA ILE A 369 0.06 11.71 14.19
C ILE A 369 0.21 12.96 15.06
N TYR A 370 -0.20 14.11 14.54
CA TYR A 370 0.01 15.43 15.14
C TYR A 370 -1.16 15.83 16.05
N ASP A 371 -0.85 16.37 17.24
CA ASP A 371 -1.87 16.73 18.23
C ASP A 371 -2.65 18.01 17.87
N GLY A 372 -1.99 18.92 17.14
CA GLY A 372 -2.58 20.16 16.63
C GLY A 372 -3.46 19.97 15.38
N ASP A 373 -3.55 21.03 14.58
CA ASP A 373 -4.37 21.11 13.36
C ASP A 373 -3.55 21.20 12.05
N GLU A 374 -2.24 20.97 12.13
CA GLU A 374 -1.31 21.00 11.00
C GLU A 374 -0.22 19.91 11.12
N GLU A 375 -0.13 19.04 10.14
CA GLU A 375 1.02 18.15 9.98
C GLU A 375 2.33 18.93 9.84
N GLY A 376 3.37 18.44 10.51
CA GLY A 376 4.70 19.06 10.55
C GLY A 376 4.91 20.07 11.69
N LYS A 377 3.87 20.44 12.46
CA LYS A 377 3.96 21.45 13.53
C LYS A 377 3.57 20.90 14.90
N GLY A 378 4.29 21.33 15.93
CA GLY A 378 4.02 20.97 17.33
C GLY A 378 4.31 19.51 17.67
N ASN A 379 3.69 19.03 18.74
CA ASN A 379 3.88 17.66 19.24
C ASN A 379 3.17 16.63 18.36
N TYR A 380 3.78 15.44 18.28
CA TYR A 380 3.25 14.30 17.54
C TYR A 380 3.55 12.98 18.27
N THR A 381 2.68 12.00 18.06
CA THR A 381 2.91 10.60 18.44
C THR A 381 3.37 9.84 17.20
N VAL A 382 4.46 9.07 17.29
CA VAL A 382 4.81 8.10 16.23
C VAL A 382 3.96 6.85 16.43
N LYS A 383 3.13 6.53 15.42
CA LYS A 383 2.36 5.28 15.34
C LYS A 383 3.04 4.37 14.33
N ASN A 384 3.62 3.27 14.80
CA ASN A 384 4.13 2.23 13.91
C ASN A 384 2.96 1.38 13.41
N VAL A 385 2.82 1.25 12.10
CA VAL A 385 1.71 0.58 11.42
C VAL A 385 2.29 -0.40 10.40
N ALA A 386 1.94 -1.68 10.49
CA ALA A 386 2.16 -2.59 9.38
C ALA A 386 1.12 -2.28 8.29
N LYS A 387 1.54 -2.15 7.03
CA LYS A 387 0.63 -2.03 5.88
C LYS A 387 0.86 -3.22 4.95
N THR A 388 -0.21 -3.85 4.48
CA THR A 388 -0.13 -4.83 3.37
C THR A 388 -1.42 -4.80 2.57
N GLN A 389 -1.31 -4.58 1.27
CA GLN A 389 -2.41 -4.49 0.31
C GLN A 389 -2.12 -5.39 -0.89
N PHE A 390 -3.13 -6.14 -1.33
CA PHE A 390 -3.12 -6.95 -2.55
C PHE A 390 -4.18 -6.42 -3.53
N LEU A 391 -3.75 -6.12 -4.75
CA LEU A 391 -4.53 -5.51 -5.83
C LEU A 391 -4.47 -6.42 -7.07
N LEU A 392 -5.59 -7.01 -7.49
CA LEU A 392 -5.58 -7.99 -8.58
C LEU A 392 -5.36 -7.34 -9.94
N MET A 393 -4.51 -7.94 -10.77
CA MET A 393 -4.38 -7.65 -12.20
C MET A 393 -5.52 -8.36 -12.92
N ALA A 394 -6.73 -7.80 -12.81
CA ALA A 394 -7.97 -8.46 -13.20
C ALA A 394 -8.65 -7.80 -14.40
N VAL A 395 -9.41 -8.61 -15.15
CA VAL A 395 -10.31 -8.16 -16.23
C VAL A 395 -11.65 -8.92 -16.14
N PRO A 396 -12.78 -8.33 -16.55
CA PRO A 396 -14.06 -9.04 -16.62
C PRO A 396 -14.03 -10.11 -17.71
N THR A 397 -14.80 -11.20 -17.54
CA THR A 397 -14.93 -12.27 -18.56
C THR A 397 -16.33 -12.35 -19.19
N GLU A 398 -17.20 -11.38 -18.91
CA GLU A 398 -18.53 -11.25 -19.49
C GLU A 398 -18.88 -9.77 -19.71
N THR A 399 -19.86 -9.51 -20.59
CA THR A 399 -20.32 -8.16 -20.95
C THR A 399 -21.64 -7.81 -20.29
N SER A 400 -21.90 -6.50 -20.11
CA SER A 400 -23.20 -5.98 -19.66
C SER A 400 -24.36 -6.56 -20.49
N THR A 401 -25.39 -7.09 -19.83
CA THR A 401 -26.51 -7.79 -20.47
C THR A 401 -27.83 -7.47 -19.75
N GLY A 402 -28.81 -6.95 -20.48
CA GLY A 402 -30.10 -6.54 -19.91
C GLY A 402 -29.94 -5.47 -18.82
N THR A 403 -30.36 -5.76 -17.60
CA THR A 403 -30.21 -4.88 -16.43
C THR A 403 -28.90 -5.09 -15.66
N LYS A 404 -28.12 -6.12 -15.98
CA LYS A 404 -26.81 -6.38 -15.35
C LYS A 404 -25.74 -5.55 -16.05
N ILE A 405 -25.23 -4.53 -15.37
CA ILE A 405 -24.07 -3.75 -15.82
C ILE A 405 -22.80 -4.37 -15.24
N VAL A 406 -21.86 -4.68 -16.13
CA VAL A 406 -20.52 -5.20 -15.83
C VAL A 406 -19.53 -4.11 -16.27
N PRO A 407 -18.59 -3.67 -15.40
CA PRO A 407 -17.59 -2.67 -15.75
C PRO A 407 -16.62 -3.21 -16.81
N THR A 408 -16.00 -2.36 -17.65
CA THR A 408 -14.98 -2.80 -18.61
C THR A 408 -13.60 -2.85 -17.97
N SER A 409 -13.25 -1.87 -17.11
CA SER A 409 -12.05 -1.93 -16.27
C SER A 409 -12.36 -2.32 -14.83
N ILE A 410 -11.57 -3.28 -14.35
CA ILE A 410 -11.39 -3.61 -12.93
C ILE A 410 -9.91 -3.74 -12.59
N ASN A 411 -9.07 -2.91 -13.22
CA ASN A 411 -7.63 -2.91 -12.95
C ASN A 411 -7.36 -2.66 -11.46
N MET A 412 -6.39 -3.38 -10.90
CA MET A 412 -5.91 -3.21 -9.52
C MET A 412 -6.98 -3.50 -8.45
N LEU A 413 -7.95 -4.36 -8.74
CA LEU A 413 -9.12 -4.60 -7.90
C LEU A 413 -8.72 -5.14 -6.49
N PRO A 414 -9.01 -4.43 -5.38
CA PRO A 414 -8.53 -4.83 -4.06
C PRO A 414 -9.16 -6.13 -3.54
N ALA A 415 -8.34 -7.17 -3.35
CA ALA A 415 -8.78 -8.46 -2.80
C ALA A 415 -8.61 -8.55 -1.27
N TYR A 416 -7.46 -8.12 -0.77
CA TYR A 416 -7.12 -8.21 0.65
C TYR A 416 -6.24 -7.03 1.07
N GLY A 417 -6.54 -6.46 2.23
CA GLY A 417 -5.72 -5.45 2.87
C GLY A 417 -5.75 -5.64 4.38
N THR A 418 -4.62 -5.37 5.05
CA THR A 418 -4.51 -5.47 6.51
C THR A 418 -3.57 -4.41 7.09
N LEU A 419 -3.92 -3.96 8.31
CA LEU A 419 -3.05 -3.13 9.16
C LEU A 419 -2.46 -3.93 10.35
N HIS A 420 -2.66 -5.25 10.37
CA HIS A 420 -2.11 -6.14 11.39
C HIS A 420 -0.66 -6.49 11.08
N ALA A 421 0.19 -6.49 12.11
CA ALA A 421 1.59 -6.90 11.97
C ALA A 421 1.70 -8.43 11.83
N TYR A 422 2.57 -8.88 10.94
CA TYR A 422 2.94 -10.30 10.84
C TYR A 422 4.07 -10.64 11.83
N GLU A 423 4.13 -11.90 12.25
CA GLU A 423 5.14 -12.43 13.16
C GLU A 423 6.11 -13.34 12.39
N SER A 424 7.41 -13.06 12.52
CA SER A 424 8.47 -13.82 11.85
C SER A 424 8.45 -15.28 12.31
N GLY A 425 8.31 -16.23 11.38
CA GLY A 425 8.12 -17.66 11.66
C GLY A 425 6.66 -18.13 11.78
N ALA A 426 5.68 -17.28 11.45
CA ALA A 426 4.27 -17.67 11.31
C ALA A 426 3.74 -17.44 9.89
N ASN A 427 2.84 -18.32 9.44
CA ASN A 427 2.17 -18.23 8.14
C ASN A 427 0.71 -17.76 8.31
N TYR A 428 0.22 -16.95 7.37
CA TYR A 428 -1.01 -16.16 7.53
C TYR A 428 -2.02 -16.41 6.39
N PRO A 429 -3.31 -16.65 6.71
CA PRO A 429 -4.34 -16.84 5.69
C PRO A 429 -4.95 -15.50 5.27
N ALA A 430 -4.54 -14.97 4.11
CA ALA A 430 -5.25 -13.87 3.49
C ALA A 430 -6.52 -14.40 2.80
N LYS A 431 -7.67 -14.21 3.45
CA LYS A 431 -9.00 -14.47 2.85
C LYS A 431 -9.40 -13.24 2.04
N GLY A 432 -9.13 -13.26 0.73
CA GLY A 432 -9.39 -12.14 -0.16
C GLY A 432 -10.81 -12.18 -0.72
N GLU A 433 -11.72 -11.39 -0.15
CA GLU A 433 -13.08 -11.29 -0.69
C GLU A 433 -13.23 -10.05 -1.56
N VAL A 434 -13.35 -10.28 -2.86
CA VAL A 434 -13.37 -9.24 -3.89
C VAL A 434 -14.80 -8.71 -4.07
N LEU A 435 -14.95 -7.41 -3.93
CA LEU A 435 -16.21 -6.68 -4.09
C LEU A 435 -16.04 -5.61 -5.18
N TYR A 436 -17.14 -5.14 -5.76
CA TYR A 436 -17.16 -4.00 -6.68
C TYR A 436 -18.41 -3.15 -6.47
N LYS A 437 -18.28 -1.83 -6.59
CA LYS A 437 -19.37 -0.86 -6.74
C LYS A 437 -18.94 0.21 -7.72
N PHE A 438 -19.83 0.60 -8.64
CA PHE A 438 -19.60 1.74 -9.52
C PHE A 438 -19.46 3.02 -8.69
N ALA A 439 -18.39 3.76 -8.95
CA ALA A 439 -18.03 5.02 -8.29
C ALA A 439 -18.49 6.23 -9.16
N PRO A 440 -18.37 7.50 -8.70
CA PRO A 440 -19.05 8.65 -9.31
C PRO A 440 -18.89 8.83 -10.81
N LEU A 441 -17.67 8.70 -11.39
CA LEU A 441 -17.45 9.00 -12.81
C LEU A 441 -18.28 8.09 -13.75
N SER A 442 -18.49 6.84 -13.36
CA SER A 442 -19.35 5.88 -14.07
C SER A 442 -20.82 6.32 -14.14
N TYR A 443 -21.25 7.34 -13.39
CA TYR A 443 -22.58 7.95 -13.51
C TYR A 443 -22.59 9.31 -14.22
N ILE A 444 -21.45 9.96 -14.47
CA ILE A 444 -21.41 11.26 -15.15
C ILE A 444 -21.48 11.04 -16.67
N ALA A 445 -22.28 11.84 -17.39
CA ALA A 445 -22.31 11.85 -18.86
C ALA A 445 -20.91 12.07 -19.46
N LYS A 446 -20.67 11.50 -20.64
CA LYS A 446 -19.35 11.59 -21.29
C LYS A 446 -19.17 12.91 -22.04
N HIS A 447 -20.26 13.48 -22.56
CA HIS A 447 -20.30 14.81 -23.17
C HIS A 447 -20.97 15.84 -22.25
N ASP A 448 -20.69 17.13 -22.45
CA ASP A 448 -21.51 18.23 -21.93
C ASP A 448 -22.86 18.33 -22.67
N ASN A 449 -23.68 19.32 -22.29
CA ASN A 449 -24.93 19.72 -22.94
C ASN A 449 -26.14 18.84 -22.60
N PHE A 450 -27.28 19.23 -23.17
CA PHE A 450 -28.46 18.39 -23.32
C PHE A 450 -28.36 17.63 -24.63
N GLY A 451 -28.88 16.40 -24.67
CA GLY A 451 -28.87 15.55 -25.86
C GLY A 451 -29.55 14.21 -25.60
N ASN A 452 -29.55 13.35 -26.61
CA ASN A 452 -30.01 11.97 -26.52
C ASN A 452 -28.93 11.02 -25.92
N GLU A 453 -29.27 9.75 -25.68
CA GLU A 453 -28.35 8.74 -25.12
C GLU A 453 -27.02 8.63 -25.89
N ALA A 454 -27.04 8.66 -27.23
CA ALA A 454 -25.83 8.51 -28.04
C ALA A 454 -24.92 9.75 -27.94
N GLU A 455 -25.50 10.95 -27.90
CA GLU A 455 -24.77 12.20 -27.70
C GLU A 455 -24.12 12.24 -26.30
N LEU A 456 -24.92 11.97 -25.26
CA LEU A 456 -24.48 12.03 -23.85
C LEU A 456 -23.51 10.91 -23.46
N SER A 457 -23.45 9.82 -24.22
CA SER A 457 -22.54 8.68 -24.02
C SER A 457 -21.31 8.67 -24.93
N SER A 458 -21.22 9.60 -25.89
CA SER A 458 -20.09 9.74 -26.81
C SER A 458 -18.81 10.24 -26.13
N THR A 459 -17.66 9.75 -26.60
CA THR A 459 -16.33 10.28 -26.26
C THR A 459 -15.71 11.13 -27.38
N ALA A 460 -16.43 11.35 -28.49
CA ALA A 460 -16.04 12.35 -29.48
C ALA A 460 -16.26 13.77 -28.92
N ASN A 461 -15.53 14.74 -29.47
CA ASN A 461 -15.79 16.17 -29.29
C ASN A 461 -15.83 16.66 -27.83
N GLN A 462 -15.07 16.02 -26.94
CA GLN A 462 -14.93 16.39 -25.53
C GLN A 462 -14.02 17.63 -25.34
N ASP A 463 -14.37 18.74 -26.00
CA ASP A 463 -13.56 19.95 -26.10
C ASP A 463 -14.41 21.24 -26.02
N ILE A 464 -13.74 22.38 -25.86
CA ILE A 464 -14.37 23.68 -25.60
C ILE A 464 -15.25 24.16 -26.77
N ALA A 465 -14.95 23.78 -28.02
CA ALA A 465 -15.74 24.22 -29.18
C ALA A 465 -17.11 23.55 -29.25
N HIS A 466 -17.29 22.44 -28.53
CA HIS A 466 -18.54 21.66 -28.48
C HIS A 466 -19.28 21.77 -27.13
N THR A 467 -18.66 22.38 -26.12
CA THR A 467 -19.31 22.71 -24.83
C THR A 467 -20.14 23.98 -24.94
N THR A 468 -21.48 23.86 -24.88
CA THR A 468 -22.39 25.01 -24.87
C THR A 468 -22.52 25.60 -23.46
N ARG A 469 -22.44 26.94 -23.34
CA ARG A 469 -22.79 27.66 -22.11
C ARG A 469 -24.26 28.11 -22.19
N TYR A 470 -25.08 27.69 -21.24
CA TYR A 470 -26.51 28.04 -21.19
C TYR A 470 -26.80 29.08 -20.10
N LEU A 471 -27.69 30.02 -20.40
CA LEU A 471 -28.45 30.78 -19.41
C LEU A 471 -29.47 29.85 -18.72
N TYR A 472 -29.85 30.15 -17.48
CA TYR A 472 -30.76 29.27 -16.73
C TYR A 472 -32.15 29.15 -17.36
N SER A 473 -32.66 30.20 -18.00
CA SER A 473 -33.93 30.14 -18.75
C SER A 473 -33.89 29.15 -19.92
N GLU A 474 -32.73 28.95 -20.55
CA GLU A 474 -32.56 27.94 -21.59
C GLU A 474 -32.53 26.52 -21.00
N ILE A 475 -31.92 26.35 -19.82
CA ILE A 475 -31.94 25.10 -19.05
C ILE A 475 -33.38 24.71 -18.73
N GLU A 476 -34.19 25.64 -18.22
CA GLU A 476 -35.60 25.41 -17.87
C GLU A 476 -36.41 24.89 -19.07
N THR A 477 -36.27 25.50 -20.26
CA THR A 477 -36.91 25.00 -21.49
C THR A 477 -36.42 23.62 -21.96
N LYS A 478 -35.25 23.17 -21.48
CA LYS A 478 -34.61 21.90 -21.88
C LYS A 478 -34.77 20.79 -20.84
N LEU A 479 -35.28 21.05 -19.63
CA LEU A 479 -35.45 20.01 -18.59
C LEU A 479 -36.32 18.84 -19.06
N SER A 480 -37.34 19.09 -19.87
CA SER A 480 -38.22 18.07 -20.49
C SER A 480 -37.52 17.22 -21.55
N THR A 481 -36.37 17.65 -22.07
CA THR A 481 -35.59 16.93 -23.10
C THR A 481 -34.57 15.95 -22.51
N ILE A 482 -34.33 16.00 -21.19
CA ILE A 482 -33.41 15.09 -20.50
C ILE A 482 -33.92 13.65 -20.64
N PRO A 483 -33.15 12.70 -21.23
CA PRO A 483 -33.64 11.34 -21.42
C PRO A 483 -33.93 10.64 -20.08
N SER A 484 -34.84 9.67 -20.07
CA SER A 484 -35.48 9.14 -18.86
C SER A 484 -34.49 8.61 -17.81
N ASN A 485 -33.33 8.10 -18.24
CA ASN A 485 -32.23 7.59 -17.44
C ASN A 485 -31.23 8.65 -16.93
N TYR A 486 -31.26 9.89 -17.42
CA TYR A 486 -30.43 11.01 -16.93
C TYR A 486 -31.19 11.98 -16.02
N MET A 487 -30.44 12.75 -15.24
CA MET A 487 -30.89 13.87 -14.44
C MET A 487 -29.93 15.05 -14.60
N PHE A 488 -30.47 16.26 -14.51
CA PHE A 488 -29.70 17.44 -14.12
C PHE A 488 -29.48 17.33 -12.61
N ALA A 489 -28.25 17.00 -12.20
CA ALA A 489 -27.98 16.46 -10.87
C ALA A 489 -27.87 17.54 -9.79
N ASP A 490 -28.48 17.28 -8.64
CA ASP A 490 -28.28 18.06 -7.42
C ASP A 490 -26.79 18.18 -7.05
N HIS A 491 -26.43 19.27 -6.38
CA HIS A 491 -25.06 19.50 -5.92
C HIS A 491 -24.53 18.37 -5.02
N GLU A 492 -25.40 17.63 -4.34
CA GLU A 492 -25.06 16.51 -3.46
C GLU A 492 -24.35 15.36 -4.19
N TYR A 493 -24.68 15.13 -5.47
CA TYR A 493 -24.00 14.12 -6.29
C TYR A 493 -22.59 14.58 -6.66
N TRP A 494 -22.44 15.84 -7.07
CA TRP A 494 -21.15 16.47 -7.33
C TRP A 494 -20.24 16.53 -6.09
N ARG A 495 -20.82 16.66 -4.89
CA ARG A 495 -20.08 16.57 -3.61
C ARG A 495 -19.44 15.21 -3.35
N SER A 496 -19.82 14.16 -4.09
CA SER A 496 -19.08 12.89 -4.07
C SER A 496 -17.65 12.99 -4.64
N ILE A 497 -17.31 14.08 -5.36
CA ILE A 497 -15.99 14.36 -5.95
C ILE A 497 -15.38 15.68 -5.47
N ILE A 498 -16.18 16.74 -5.28
CA ILE A 498 -15.69 18.10 -4.99
C ILE A 498 -16.28 18.62 -3.66
N PRO A 499 -15.48 19.02 -2.65
CA PRO A 499 -16.00 19.46 -1.35
C PRO A 499 -16.46 20.93 -1.41
N GLN A 500 -17.08 21.44 -0.34
CA GLN A 500 -17.52 22.84 -0.29
C GLN A 500 -16.38 23.84 -0.55
N PHE A 501 -15.24 23.66 0.13
CA PHE A 501 -14.14 24.62 0.14
C PHE A 501 -13.22 24.47 -1.08
N PHE A 502 -12.33 23.48 -1.07
CA PHE A 502 -11.49 23.14 -2.21
C PHE A 502 -11.15 21.65 -2.26
N GLY A 503 -11.21 21.06 -3.45
CA GLY A 503 -10.59 19.78 -3.78
C GLY A 503 -9.23 19.98 -4.45
N PHE A 504 -8.47 18.90 -4.60
CA PHE A 504 -7.25 18.82 -5.40
C PHE A 504 -6.24 19.98 -5.17
N PRO A 505 -5.80 20.22 -3.92
CA PRO A 505 -4.96 21.38 -3.58
C PRO A 505 -3.56 21.34 -4.20
N ALA A 506 -3.15 20.23 -4.82
CA ALA A 506 -1.91 20.15 -5.59
C ALA A 506 -1.81 21.20 -6.71
N PHE A 507 -2.92 21.63 -7.32
CA PHE A 507 -2.92 22.69 -8.33
C PHE A 507 -2.77 24.11 -7.74
N ARG A 508 -2.78 24.25 -6.40
CA ARG A 508 -2.77 25.57 -5.77
C ARG A 508 -1.38 26.18 -5.74
N LYS A 509 -1.26 27.41 -6.22
CA LYS A 509 -0.01 28.19 -6.26
C LYS A 509 -0.02 29.32 -5.23
N ASP A 510 1.13 29.91 -4.95
CA ASP A 510 1.27 31.07 -4.06
C ASP A 510 1.33 32.40 -4.85
N GLY A 511 1.55 33.51 -4.15
CA GLY A 511 1.71 34.83 -4.76
C GLY A 511 2.87 34.94 -5.75
N SER A 512 3.84 34.02 -5.68
CA SER A 512 5.05 33.94 -6.52
C SER A 512 4.93 32.90 -7.64
N GLY A 513 3.84 32.13 -7.68
CA GLY A 513 3.64 31.04 -8.65
C GLY A 513 4.17 29.67 -8.22
N ASN A 514 4.69 29.51 -7.01
CA ASN A 514 5.16 28.22 -6.50
C ASN A 514 3.99 27.37 -5.95
N LEU A 515 4.13 26.04 -5.93
CA LEU A 515 3.13 25.14 -5.36
C LEU A 515 2.94 25.40 -3.84
N ARG A 516 1.71 25.72 -3.43
CA ARG A 516 1.36 26.21 -2.08
C ARG A 516 1.28 25.13 -1.01
N TYR A 517 0.94 23.89 -1.39
CA TYR A 517 0.60 22.81 -0.47
C TYR A 517 1.40 21.53 -0.77
N THR A 518 2.73 21.60 -0.63
CA THR A 518 3.66 20.49 -0.88
C THR A 518 3.83 19.52 0.31
N ASN A 519 3.62 20.00 1.55
CA ASN A 519 4.01 19.27 2.75
C ASN A 519 3.00 18.19 3.19
N TYR A 520 1.69 18.49 3.15
CA TYR A 520 0.63 17.64 3.71
C TYR A 520 -0.61 17.57 2.82
N SER A 521 -1.29 16.41 2.85
CA SER A 521 -2.59 16.18 2.21
C SER A 521 -3.73 16.93 2.93
N PHE A 522 -4.91 16.99 2.32
CA PHE A 522 -6.09 17.64 2.90
C PHE A 522 -7.27 16.68 3.06
N GLY A 523 -7.75 16.54 4.28
CA GLY A 523 -8.96 15.81 4.64
C GLY A 523 -10.19 16.72 4.73
N PHE A 524 -11.34 16.27 4.25
CA PHE A 524 -12.61 16.99 4.34
C PHE A 524 -13.75 16.09 4.77
N VAL A 525 -14.53 16.53 5.76
CA VAL A 525 -15.85 15.95 6.05
C VAL A 525 -16.89 16.68 5.19
N SER A 526 -17.51 15.96 4.25
CA SER A 526 -18.53 16.51 3.34
C SER A 526 -19.77 15.62 3.25
N PRO A 527 -20.95 16.19 3.01
CA PRO A 527 -22.14 15.42 2.66
C PRO A 527 -22.11 15.06 1.18
N ALA A 528 -22.26 13.79 0.85
CA ALA A 528 -22.27 13.28 -0.52
C ALA A 528 -23.41 12.28 -0.76
N LYS A 529 -23.77 12.13 -2.03
CA LYS A 529 -24.85 11.28 -2.51
C LYS A 529 -24.39 10.52 -3.75
N LEU A 530 -24.85 9.28 -3.92
CA LEU A 530 -24.66 8.51 -5.16
C LEU A 530 -26.03 8.14 -5.76
N PRO A 531 -26.13 7.96 -7.08
CA PRO A 531 -27.35 7.44 -7.71
C PRO A 531 -27.81 6.13 -7.05
N GLY A 532 -29.08 6.07 -6.65
CA GLY A 532 -29.65 4.94 -5.90
C GLY A 532 -29.52 5.01 -4.37
N TRP A 533 -28.87 6.04 -3.80
CA TRP A 533 -28.96 6.31 -2.36
C TRP A 533 -30.26 7.06 -2.02
N SER A 534 -30.89 6.70 -0.90
CA SER A 534 -32.14 7.32 -0.41
C SER A 534 -31.93 8.67 0.27
N GLU A 535 -30.74 8.92 0.80
CA GLU A 535 -30.36 10.11 1.56
C GLU A 535 -28.88 10.44 1.29
N SER A 536 -28.46 11.65 1.66
CA SER A 536 -27.06 12.06 1.63
C SER A 536 -26.37 11.70 2.94
N LEU A 537 -25.10 11.29 2.88
CA LEU A 537 -24.32 10.84 4.03
C LEU A 537 -23.03 11.64 4.17
N LEU A 538 -22.56 11.83 5.39
CA LEU A 538 -21.21 12.31 5.67
C LEU A 538 -20.18 11.27 5.25
N VAL A 539 -19.17 11.75 4.54
CA VAL A 539 -18.02 11.00 4.05
C VAL A 539 -16.74 11.80 4.26
N PHE A 540 -15.62 11.07 4.32
CA PHE A 540 -14.29 11.67 4.32
C PHE A 540 -13.68 11.60 2.92
N HIS A 541 -13.22 12.74 2.43
CA HIS A 541 -12.40 12.84 1.22
C HIS A 541 -10.98 13.23 1.62
N SER A 542 -9.99 12.64 0.96
CA SER A 542 -8.57 12.95 1.17
C SER A 542 -7.97 13.34 -0.17
N TYR A 543 -7.52 14.58 -0.32
CA TYR A 543 -6.88 15.08 -1.53
C TYR A 543 -5.36 15.19 -1.32
N ALA A 544 -4.60 14.78 -2.33
CA ALA A 544 -3.14 14.77 -2.27
C ALA A 544 -2.54 16.18 -2.19
N LYS A 545 -1.34 16.24 -1.62
CA LYS A 545 -0.44 17.38 -1.68
C LYS A 545 0.16 17.57 -3.06
N ALA A 546 0.73 18.74 -3.30
CA ALA A 546 1.50 19.02 -4.51
C ALA A 546 2.81 18.22 -4.50
N VAL A 547 2.94 17.24 -5.40
CA VAL A 547 4.15 16.41 -5.53
C VAL A 547 5.10 16.96 -6.60
N ALA A 548 4.57 17.49 -7.70
CA ALA A 548 5.30 18.17 -8.77
C ALA A 548 4.38 19.16 -9.51
N ASP A 549 4.96 20.15 -10.21
CA ASP A 549 4.20 21.10 -11.04
C ASP A 549 3.98 20.52 -12.45
N ASN A 550 3.35 19.34 -12.51
CA ASN A 550 3.21 18.53 -13.73
C ASN A 550 1.75 18.38 -14.20
N GLY A 551 0.82 19.17 -13.64
CA GLY A 551 -0.60 19.09 -13.95
C GLY A 551 -1.31 17.85 -13.40
N ILE A 552 -0.76 17.13 -12.41
CA ILE A 552 -1.40 15.94 -11.82
C ILE A 552 -1.79 16.18 -10.35
N SER A 553 -2.97 15.68 -9.97
CA SER A 553 -3.45 15.66 -8.59
C SER A 553 -4.29 14.41 -8.31
N TYR A 554 -4.40 14.00 -7.05
CA TYR A 554 -5.07 12.76 -6.66
C TYR A 554 -6.06 12.97 -5.52
N MET A 555 -7.05 12.08 -5.40
CA MET A 555 -7.93 11.99 -4.24
C MET A 555 -8.28 10.54 -3.89
N ILE A 556 -8.67 10.32 -2.64
CA ILE A 556 -9.51 9.20 -2.20
C ILE A 556 -10.85 9.77 -1.76
N GLY A 557 -11.95 9.25 -2.30
CA GLY A 557 -13.32 9.68 -2.00
C GLY A 557 -14.10 8.67 -1.16
N MET A 558 -15.24 9.12 -0.62
CA MET A 558 -16.31 8.29 -0.05
C MET A 558 -15.83 7.31 1.06
N SER A 559 -14.86 7.74 1.89
CA SER A 559 -14.37 6.94 3.01
C SER A 559 -15.21 7.14 4.27
N LYS A 560 -15.29 6.12 5.14
CA LYS A 560 -15.78 6.25 6.52
C LYS A 560 -14.97 7.29 7.30
N ARG A 561 -15.49 7.73 8.46
CA ARG A 561 -14.75 8.57 9.41
C ARG A 561 -13.39 7.93 9.76
N PRO A 562 -12.26 8.66 9.65
CA PRO A 562 -10.98 8.18 10.16
C PRO A 562 -10.97 8.08 11.69
N ASP A 563 -10.38 7.02 12.21
CA ASP A 563 -10.41 6.71 13.65
C ASP A 563 -9.51 7.63 14.50
N TYR A 564 -8.77 8.56 13.87
CA TYR A 564 -7.82 9.49 14.53
C TYR A 564 -8.31 10.94 14.62
N ILE A 565 -9.41 11.32 13.94
CA ILE A 565 -9.89 12.71 13.95
C ILE A 565 -10.88 12.97 15.08
N ASN A 566 -10.71 14.09 15.79
CA ASN A 566 -11.50 14.44 16.96
C ASN A 566 -12.97 14.79 16.62
N ASP A 567 -13.20 15.53 15.54
CA ASP A 567 -14.53 16.08 15.18
C ASP A 567 -15.02 15.52 13.83
N GLY A 568 -16.12 14.76 13.87
CA GLY A 568 -16.76 14.18 12.70
C GLY A 568 -17.89 15.02 12.09
N SER A 569 -17.99 16.30 12.45
CA SER A 569 -19.03 17.21 11.97
C SER A 569 -18.85 17.61 10.50
N GLU A 570 -19.98 17.96 9.85
CA GLU A 570 -20.00 18.54 8.50
C GLU A 570 -19.11 19.80 8.40
N GLY A 571 -18.41 19.95 7.27
CA GLY A 571 -17.60 21.14 7.01
C GLY A 571 -16.31 21.25 7.84
N ARG A 572 -15.78 20.14 8.38
CA ARG A 572 -14.45 20.11 9.01
C ARG A 572 -13.34 19.80 7.99
N VAL A 573 -12.21 20.49 8.14
CA VAL A 573 -11.01 20.37 7.30
C VAL A 573 -9.84 19.87 8.14
N TYR A 574 -9.02 18.99 7.59
CA TYR A 574 -7.85 18.40 8.22
C TYR A 574 -6.62 18.58 7.35
N ARG A 575 -5.46 18.88 7.96
CA ARG A 575 -4.18 19.13 7.27
C ARG A 575 -3.21 18.00 7.61
N GLY A 576 -3.16 16.99 6.74
CA GLY A 576 -2.41 15.75 6.95
C GLY A 576 -2.92 14.92 8.14
N TYR A 577 -2.00 14.26 8.83
CA TYR A 577 -2.28 13.42 10.01
C TYR A 577 -2.53 14.21 11.32
N ALA A 578 -3.23 15.35 11.23
CA ALA A 578 -3.65 16.16 12.36
C ALA A 578 -4.92 15.59 13.05
N LYS A 579 -4.93 15.51 14.38
CA LYS A 579 -6.11 15.08 15.17
C LYS A 579 -7.21 16.15 15.21
N SER A 580 -6.81 17.43 15.19
CA SER A 580 -7.71 18.58 15.28
C SER A 580 -8.01 19.16 13.90
N TYR A 581 -9.21 19.74 13.72
CA TYR A 581 -9.58 20.38 12.46
C TYR A 581 -8.88 21.74 12.34
N PHE A 582 -8.60 22.18 11.11
CA PHE A 582 -7.95 23.46 10.80
C PHE A 582 -8.80 24.63 11.30
N ALA A 583 -8.42 25.22 12.44
CA ALA A 583 -9.28 26.13 13.18
C ALA A 583 -9.51 27.45 12.43
N ALA A 584 -8.46 28.00 11.81
CA ALA A 584 -8.53 29.25 11.05
C ALA A 584 -9.24 29.15 9.68
N ALA A 585 -9.74 27.96 9.30
CA ALA A 585 -10.67 27.80 8.18
C ALA A 585 -12.15 27.87 8.58
N ASP A 586 -12.45 28.06 9.88
CA ASP A 586 -13.80 27.90 10.45
C ASP A 586 -14.43 26.53 10.13
N ARG A 587 -15.76 26.46 10.15
CA ARG A 587 -16.52 25.36 9.54
C ARG A 587 -16.85 25.74 8.09
N VAL A 588 -16.31 25.00 7.12
CA VAL A 588 -16.59 25.15 5.68
C VAL A 588 -17.89 24.45 5.28
N SER A 589 -18.98 24.82 5.96
CA SER A 589 -20.26 24.14 5.82
C SER A 589 -20.86 24.30 4.42
N SER A 590 -21.45 23.23 3.91
CA SER A 590 -22.29 23.22 2.71
C SER A 590 -23.70 23.76 2.92
N GLY A 591 -24.09 24.10 4.15
CA GLY A 591 -25.46 24.48 4.53
C GLY A 591 -26.42 23.30 4.72
N LEU A 592 -26.00 22.08 4.38
CA LEU A 592 -26.80 20.87 4.61
C LEU A 592 -26.67 20.35 6.06
N ASN A 593 -27.80 20.05 6.69
CA ASN A 593 -27.85 19.45 8.02
C ASN A 593 -27.73 17.91 7.97
N VAL A 594 -26.60 17.39 7.48
CA VAL A 594 -26.33 15.95 7.42
C VAL A 594 -25.41 15.54 8.58
N THR A 595 -25.83 14.53 9.35
CA THR A 595 -25.10 14.00 10.51
C THR A 595 -24.75 12.52 10.39
N LYS A 596 -25.50 11.76 9.58
CA LYS A 596 -25.34 10.33 9.38
C LYS A 596 -24.15 10.05 8.47
N TRP A 597 -23.21 9.24 8.94
CA TRP A 597 -22.02 8.84 8.18
C TRP A 597 -22.25 7.63 7.28
N VAL A 598 -21.43 7.46 6.24
CA VAL A 598 -21.35 6.19 5.50
C VAL A 598 -20.87 5.08 6.44
N GLY A 599 -21.64 3.98 6.52
CA GLY A 599 -21.42 2.92 7.50
C GLY A 599 -20.25 1.98 7.18
N ASN A 600 -19.77 1.97 5.94
CA ASN A 600 -18.66 1.15 5.48
C ASN A 600 -17.90 1.84 4.34
N ASN A 601 -16.89 1.17 3.79
CA ASN A 601 -16.06 1.66 2.69
C ASN A 601 -16.48 1.07 1.32
N ASP A 602 -17.70 0.52 1.16
CA ASP A 602 -18.10 -0.20 -0.06
C ASP A 602 -18.05 0.64 -1.33
N TYR A 603 -18.11 1.96 -1.20
CA TYR A 603 -18.06 2.93 -2.30
C TYR A 603 -16.75 3.74 -2.33
N ARG A 604 -15.74 3.38 -1.51
CA ARG A 604 -14.43 4.04 -1.49
C ARG A 604 -13.76 3.91 -2.87
N TYR A 605 -13.22 5.00 -3.38
CA TYR A 605 -12.58 5.05 -4.71
C TYR A 605 -11.41 6.05 -4.71
N THR A 606 -10.58 6.02 -5.75
CA THR A 606 -9.59 7.08 -6.02
C THR A 606 -9.77 7.69 -7.41
N ILE A 607 -9.49 8.99 -7.53
CA ILE A 607 -9.42 9.71 -8.81
C ILE A 607 -8.04 10.36 -8.96
N ARG A 608 -7.45 10.21 -10.14
CA ARG A 608 -6.35 11.02 -10.68
C ARG A 608 -6.93 12.07 -11.62
N TRP A 609 -6.67 13.34 -11.32
CA TRP A 609 -6.92 14.47 -12.20
C TRP A 609 -5.64 14.77 -12.98
N GLU A 610 -5.74 14.84 -14.30
CA GLU A 610 -4.70 15.37 -15.18
C GLU A 610 -5.21 16.64 -15.88
N ASP A 611 -4.55 17.76 -15.64
CA ASP A 611 -4.84 19.09 -16.16
C ASP A 611 -4.11 19.26 -17.50
N LYS A 612 -4.82 18.99 -18.61
CA LYS A 612 -4.21 18.95 -19.96
C LYS A 612 -5.17 19.40 -21.06
N ASN A 613 -4.60 19.92 -22.14
CA ASN A 613 -5.30 20.29 -23.37
C ASN A 613 -6.53 21.20 -23.16
N GLY A 614 -6.51 22.04 -22.13
CA GLY A 614 -7.65 22.90 -21.78
C GLY A 614 -8.84 22.16 -21.18
N ALA A 615 -8.62 21.04 -20.48
CA ALA A 615 -9.67 20.28 -19.79
C ALA A 615 -9.15 19.60 -18.51
N ALA A 616 -10.06 19.35 -17.56
CA ALA A 616 -9.79 18.42 -16.46
C ALA A 616 -10.08 17.00 -16.94
N VAL A 617 -9.05 16.14 -16.98
CA VAL A 617 -9.18 14.72 -17.33
C VAL A 617 -9.13 13.90 -16.05
N LEU A 618 -10.30 13.51 -15.53
CA LEU A 618 -10.42 12.72 -14.31
C LEU A 618 -10.50 11.24 -14.66
N THR A 619 -9.65 10.42 -14.04
CA THR A 619 -9.60 8.96 -14.22
C THR A 619 -9.74 8.27 -12.87
N GLN A 620 -10.54 7.20 -12.79
CA GLN A 620 -11.04 6.63 -11.53
C GLN A 620 -10.75 5.13 -11.38
N ARG A 621 -10.37 4.70 -10.17
CA ARG A 621 -10.32 3.28 -9.76
C ARG A 621 -11.12 3.01 -8.49
N TYR A 622 -11.69 1.82 -8.41
CA TYR A 622 -12.40 1.32 -7.23
C TYR A 622 -11.41 0.91 -6.14
N LEU A 623 -11.71 1.24 -4.87
CA LEU A 623 -10.91 0.84 -3.71
C LEU A 623 -11.70 -0.08 -2.75
N GLY A 624 -12.95 0.27 -2.47
CA GLY A 624 -13.83 -0.55 -1.65
C GLY A 624 -13.36 -0.77 -0.20
N PRO A 625 -13.92 -1.80 0.48
CA PRO A 625 -13.71 -2.01 1.90
C PRO A 625 -12.47 -2.83 2.23
N ARG A 626 -11.80 -3.42 1.22
CA ARG A 626 -10.56 -4.18 1.37
C ARG A 626 -9.30 -3.33 1.16
N PHE A 627 -9.45 -2.03 0.92
CA PHE A 627 -8.32 -1.11 0.74
C PHE A 627 -7.94 -0.42 2.05
N VAL A 628 -6.71 -0.64 2.51
CA VAL A 628 -6.19 -0.16 3.82
C VAL A 628 -5.21 0.99 3.74
N LEU A 629 -4.74 1.35 2.53
CA LEU A 629 -3.82 2.46 2.31
C LEU A 629 -4.55 3.82 2.42
N ASP A 630 -3.75 4.88 2.58
CA ASP A 630 -4.18 6.28 2.62
C ASP A 630 -3.77 7.05 1.35
N ILE A 631 -3.91 8.37 1.34
CA ILE A 631 -3.66 9.23 0.16
C ILE A 631 -2.17 9.51 -0.05
N ASP A 632 -1.37 9.52 1.01
CA ASP A 632 0.07 9.77 0.93
C ASP A 632 0.82 8.49 0.51
N ASP A 633 0.26 7.30 0.79
CA ASP A 633 0.73 6.01 0.23
C ASP A 633 0.64 5.92 -1.31
N ILE A 634 -0.36 6.55 -1.94
CA ILE A 634 -0.73 6.33 -3.37
C ILE A 634 -0.76 7.58 -4.26
N SER A 635 -0.28 8.73 -3.76
CA SER A 635 -0.20 9.98 -4.55
C SER A 635 0.98 10.00 -5.53
N ASN A 636 1.16 8.90 -6.27
CA ASN A 636 2.25 8.64 -7.20
C ASN A 636 1.75 7.90 -8.44
N GLU A 637 2.51 7.97 -9.54
CA GLU A 637 2.15 7.31 -10.80
C GLU A 637 2.43 5.80 -10.79
N ASP A 638 3.25 5.26 -9.87
CA ASP A 638 3.47 3.81 -9.72
C ASP A 638 2.20 3.07 -9.23
N PHE A 639 1.30 3.74 -8.52
CA PHE A 639 -0.05 3.23 -8.27
C PHE A 639 -0.86 3.15 -9.57
N TRP A 640 -0.81 4.21 -10.40
CA TRP A 640 -1.59 4.31 -11.64
C TRP A 640 -1.01 3.50 -12.81
N ALA A 641 0.28 3.18 -12.79
CA ALA A 641 0.97 2.39 -13.81
C ALA A 641 0.28 1.04 -14.08
N ALA A 642 -0.10 0.81 -15.34
CA ALA A 642 -0.72 -0.43 -15.78
C ALA A 642 0.19 -1.66 -15.52
N PRO A 643 -0.37 -2.86 -15.27
CA PRO A 643 0.44 -4.04 -15.02
C PRO A 643 1.21 -4.48 -16.27
N LYS A 644 2.55 -4.63 -16.17
CA LYS A 644 3.40 -5.11 -17.26
C LYS A 644 3.44 -6.65 -17.29
N ASN A 645 2.39 -7.28 -17.79
CA ASN A 645 2.21 -8.74 -17.75
C ASN A 645 2.30 -9.36 -19.15
N TYR A 646 3.50 -9.79 -19.55
CA TYR A 646 3.82 -10.24 -20.92
C TYR A 646 3.25 -9.27 -21.98
N ASP A 647 2.39 -9.79 -22.86
CA ASP A 647 1.79 -9.12 -24.02
C ASP A 647 0.36 -8.61 -23.72
N VAL A 648 -0.10 -8.72 -22.47
CA VAL A 648 -1.48 -8.43 -22.06
C VAL A 648 -1.74 -6.93 -22.01
N THR A 649 -2.64 -6.46 -22.87
CA THR A 649 -3.21 -5.10 -22.78
C THR A 649 -4.45 -5.14 -21.87
N TYR A 650 -4.45 -4.32 -20.83
CA TYR A 650 -5.58 -4.19 -19.90
C TYR A 650 -6.57 -3.11 -20.40
N PRO A 651 -7.87 -3.22 -20.09
CA PRO A 651 -8.85 -2.17 -20.37
C PRO A 651 -8.45 -0.83 -19.74
N ALA A 652 -8.82 0.29 -20.39
CA ALA A 652 -8.57 1.62 -19.84
C ALA A 652 -9.45 1.90 -18.61
N ASP A 653 -8.92 2.61 -17.62
CA ASP A 653 -9.67 3.00 -16.42
C ASP A 653 -10.76 4.05 -16.74
N VAL A 654 -11.75 4.17 -15.86
CA VAL A 654 -12.93 5.03 -16.10
C VAL A 654 -12.52 6.50 -16.17
N THR A 655 -12.56 7.11 -17.36
CA THR A 655 -12.18 8.51 -17.59
C THR A 655 -13.37 9.41 -17.92
N ARG A 656 -13.38 10.64 -17.41
CA ARG A 656 -14.29 11.73 -17.80
C ARG A 656 -13.50 13.01 -18.05
N VAL A 657 -13.83 13.69 -19.15
CA VAL A 657 -13.20 14.93 -19.59
C VAL A 657 -14.17 16.09 -19.37
N PHE A 658 -13.69 17.15 -18.72
CA PHE A 658 -14.45 18.36 -18.41
C PHE A 658 -13.75 19.57 -19.06
N PRO A 659 -14.18 20.01 -20.26
CA PRO A 659 -13.57 21.13 -20.98
C PRO A 659 -13.62 22.44 -20.21
N TYR A 660 -12.53 23.22 -20.29
CA TYR A 660 -12.40 24.51 -19.63
C TYR A 660 -13.08 25.63 -20.41
N ALA A 661 -14.42 25.57 -20.49
CA ALA A 661 -15.27 26.57 -21.14
C ALA A 661 -15.32 27.93 -20.43
N GLY A 662 -14.51 28.16 -19.39
CA GLY A 662 -14.42 29.39 -18.61
C GLY A 662 -15.37 29.45 -17.40
N ILE A 663 -15.14 30.43 -16.52
CA ILE A 663 -15.87 30.64 -15.27
C ILE A 663 -16.50 32.03 -15.19
N ASN A 664 -17.51 32.16 -14.31
CA ASN A 664 -18.19 33.40 -13.98
C ASN A 664 -17.66 33.87 -12.62
N ALA A 665 -16.94 34.98 -12.62
CA ALA A 665 -16.17 35.49 -11.48
C ALA A 665 -16.79 36.76 -10.89
N SER A 666 -16.44 37.06 -9.65
CA SER A 666 -16.78 38.30 -8.95
C SER A 666 -15.61 39.29 -8.97
N ALA A 667 -15.89 40.58 -9.09
CA ALA A 667 -14.96 41.67 -8.82
C ALA A 667 -15.62 42.71 -7.90
N ALA A 668 -14.81 43.60 -7.32
CA ALA A 668 -15.30 44.70 -6.50
C ALA A 668 -14.69 46.03 -6.97
N THR A 669 -15.54 47.02 -7.26
CA THR A 669 -15.14 48.40 -7.48
C THR A 669 -15.25 49.14 -6.16
N LEU A 670 -14.12 49.55 -5.59
CA LEU A 670 -14.10 50.30 -4.33
C LEU A 670 -14.63 51.72 -4.54
N ASP A 671 -15.38 52.21 -3.56
CA ASP A 671 -15.92 53.57 -3.52
C ASP A 671 -14.76 54.59 -3.50
N PRO A 672 -14.68 55.56 -4.44
CA PRO A 672 -13.56 56.49 -4.52
C PRO A 672 -13.48 57.43 -3.32
N ASP A 673 -14.62 57.77 -2.71
CA ASP A 673 -14.73 58.72 -1.60
C ASP A 673 -14.69 58.04 -0.21
N ARG A 674 -14.39 56.73 -0.17
CA ARG A 674 -14.30 55.96 1.08
C ARG A 674 -13.19 56.49 2.01
N PRO A 675 -13.39 56.47 3.34
CA PRO A 675 -12.36 56.86 4.29
C PRO A 675 -11.06 56.07 4.12
N ALA A 676 -9.91 56.73 4.29
CA ALA A 676 -8.60 56.09 4.23
C ALA A 676 -8.51 54.92 5.22
N GLY A 677 -8.14 53.74 4.73
CA GLY A 677 -8.13 52.49 5.49
C GLY A 677 -9.41 51.64 5.37
N ASN A 678 -10.51 52.19 4.87
CA ASN A 678 -11.67 51.38 4.48
C ASN A 678 -11.36 50.65 3.15
N THR A 679 -11.34 49.32 3.21
CA THR A 679 -11.01 48.43 2.07
C THR A 679 -12.21 47.63 1.56
N THR A 680 -13.40 47.81 2.15
CA THR A 680 -14.61 47.02 1.84
C THR A 680 -15.77 47.86 1.31
N GLN A 681 -15.76 49.18 1.49
CA GLN A 681 -16.76 50.08 0.92
C GLN A 681 -16.62 50.17 -0.61
N GLY A 682 -17.68 49.81 -1.33
CA GLY A 682 -17.73 49.72 -2.79
C GLY A 682 -18.93 48.91 -3.30
N GLN A 683 -18.90 48.51 -4.57
CA GLN A 683 -19.88 47.62 -5.22
C GLN A 683 -19.19 46.32 -5.63
N THR A 684 -19.75 45.18 -5.24
CA THR A 684 -19.34 43.86 -5.75
C THR A 684 -20.27 43.47 -6.90
N TRP A 685 -19.72 42.87 -7.96
CA TRP A 685 -20.43 42.56 -9.21
C TRP A 685 -19.79 41.35 -9.91
N TRP A 686 -20.51 40.71 -10.83
CA TRP A 686 -20.06 39.52 -11.56
C TRP A 686 -19.87 39.77 -13.04
N TYR A 687 -19.02 38.94 -13.64
CA TYR A 687 -18.70 38.94 -15.07
C TYR A 687 -18.27 37.54 -15.50
N PHE A 688 -18.34 37.27 -16.80
CA PHE A 688 -17.70 36.10 -17.39
C PHE A 688 -16.22 36.41 -17.64
N ASP A 689 -15.30 35.65 -17.04
CA ASP A 689 -13.88 35.87 -17.26
C ASP A 689 -13.39 35.13 -18.50
N ASN A 690 -13.32 35.84 -19.62
CA ASN A 690 -12.75 35.32 -20.87
C ASN A 690 -11.31 34.78 -20.70
N ASN A 691 -10.53 35.27 -19.72
CA ASN A 691 -9.17 34.80 -19.48
C ASN A 691 -9.12 33.39 -18.84
N SER A 692 -10.25 32.87 -18.35
CA SER A 692 -10.36 31.54 -17.74
C SER A 692 -10.71 30.43 -18.74
N ILE A 693 -11.05 30.78 -19.98
CA ILE A 693 -11.22 29.82 -21.07
C ILE A 693 -9.89 29.08 -21.29
N GLY A 694 -9.93 27.76 -21.38
CA GLY A 694 -8.75 26.89 -21.43
C GLY A 694 -8.03 26.71 -20.08
N LYS A 695 -8.56 27.24 -18.97
CA LYS A 695 -7.92 27.17 -17.63
C LYS A 695 -8.85 26.72 -16.50
N GLY A 696 -10.16 26.90 -16.63
CA GLY A 696 -11.16 26.38 -15.69
C GLY A 696 -12.57 26.31 -16.28
N THR A 697 -13.49 25.67 -15.56
CA THR A 697 -14.93 25.62 -15.88
C THR A 697 -15.77 25.55 -14.62
N GLN A 698 -17.06 25.88 -14.72
CA GLN A 698 -18.03 25.62 -13.67
C GLN A 698 -19.35 25.13 -14.27
N TYR A 699 -19.96 24.13 -13.63
CA TYR A 699 -21.22 23.55 -14.09
C TYR A 699 -22.38 24.01 -13.21
N TRP A 700 -23.53 24.25 -13.84
CA TRP A 700 -24.78 24.47 -13.10
C TRP A 700 -25.16 23.27 -12.23
N THR A 701 -25.87 23.55 -11.15
CA THR A 701 -26.72 22.58 -10.43
C THR A 701 -28.13 23.18 -10.31
N PRO A 702 -29.21 22.39 -10.13
CA PRO A 702 -30.57 22.91 -10.06
C PRO A 702 -30.87 23.67 -8.76
N ASN A 703 -30.04 23.48 -7.73
CA ASN A 703 -30.31 23.94 -6.38
C ASN A 703 -29.78 25.37 -6.14
N ASP A 704 -30.49 26.10 -5.29
CA ASP A 704 -30.10 27.43 -4.83
C ASP A 704 -28.94 27.38 -3.82
N ALA A 705 -28.29 28.52 -3.62
CA ALA A 705 -27.33 28.73 -2.54
C ALA A 705 -28.02 28.57 -1.18
N LEU A 706 -27.41 27.78 -0.29
CA LEU A 706 -28.05 27.41 0.98
C LEU A 706 -27.68 28.41 2.08
N PRO A 707 -28.66 28.94 2.85
CA PRO A 707 -28.38 29.72 4.04
C PRO A 707 -27.48 28.96 5.01
N GLY A 708 -26.50 29.66 5.59
CA GLY A 708 -25.52 29.06 6.50
C GLY A 708 -24.40 28.24 5.84
N ALA A 709 -24.42 28.05 4.52
CA ALA A 709 -23.26 27.56 3.78
C ALA A 709 -22.15 28.63 3.73
N ARG A 710 -20.88 28.22 3.72
CA ARG A 710 -19.75 29.15 3.56
C ARG A 710 -19.55 29.47 2.08
N TYR A 711 -19.80 30.72 1.71
CA TYR A 711 -19.40 31.29 0.42
C TYR A 711 -18.31 32.36 0.59
N ASN A 712 -17.57 32.65 -0.48
CA ASN A 712 -16.53 33.68 -0.49
C ASN A 712 -17.16 35.08 -0.50
N VAL A 713 -18.01 35.35 -1.49
CA VAL A 713 -18.80 36.60 -1.57
C VAL A 713 -20.13 36.40 -0.86
N LYS A 714 -20.47 37.31 0.06
CA LYS A 714 -21.57 37.16 1.02
C LYS A 714 -22.47 38.39 1.00
N GLY A 715 -23.76 38.15 1.20
CA GLY A 715 -24.78 39.13 1.58
C GLY A 715 -25.44 38.71 2.90
N ALA A 716 -26.61 39.27 3.22
CA ALA A 716 -27.29 39.06 4.50
C ALA A 716 -27.56 37.57 4.82
N ASN A 717 -27.92 36.77 3.80
CA ASN A 717 -28.24 35.34 3.93
C ASN A 717 -27.02 34.40 3.77
N GLY A 718 -25.80 34.95 3.75
CA GLY A 718 -24.53 34.21 3.63
C GLY A 718 -24.01 34.07 2.19
N TYR A 719 -24.89 34.18 1.21
CA TYR A 719 -24.60 34.45 -0.21
C TYR A 719 -25.09 35.87 -0.57
N MET A 720 -24.64 36.45 -1.69
CA MET A 720 -25.26 37.66 -2.24
C MET A 720 -26.45 37.28 -3.11
N GLU A 721 -27.54 38.03 -3.03
CA GLU A 721 -28.77 37.79 -3.79
C GLU A 721 -28.71 38.41 -5.19
N ASP A 722 -29.70 38.09 -6.01
CA ASP A 722 -30.01 38.81 -7.24
C ASP A 722 -30.87 40.07 -6.95
N TYR A 723 -31.13 40.90 -7.97
CA TYR A 723 -31.90 42.14 -7.81
C TYR A 723 -33.39 41.94 -7.44
N LEU A 724 -33.87 40.69 -7.40
CA LEU A 724 -35.22 40.30 -6.98
C LEU A 724 -35.24 39.68 -5.57
N HIS A 725 -34.11 39.73 -4.85
CA HIS A 725 -33.91 39.06 -3.55
C HIS A 725 -34.02 37.53 -3.61
N HIS A 726 -33.73 36.93 -4.77
CA HIS A 726 -33.60 35.48 -4.90
C HIS A 726 -32.14 35.03 -4.74
N ALA A 727 -31.96 33.78 -4.32
CA ALA A 727 -30.66 33.16 -4.18
C ALA A 727 -30.06 32.78 -5.57
N PRO A 728 -28.73 32.92 -5.76
CA PRO A 728 -28.05 32.36 -6.92
C PRO A 728 -28.01 30.83 -6.84
N LYS A 729 -27.84 30.13 -7.96
CA LYS A 729 -27.67 28.67 -8.01
C LYS A 729 -26.28 28.24 -7.55
N GLN A 730 -26.20 27.10 -6.87
CA GLN A 730 -24.92 26.44 -6.61
C GLN A 730 -24.27 25.99 -7.92
N SER A 731 -22.95 26.10 -7.99
CA SER A 731 -22.14 25.57 -9.08
C SER A 731 -21.01 24.73 -8.52
N VAL A 732 -20.58 23.72 -9.30
CA VAL A 732 -19.33 23.01 -9.05
C VAL A 732 -18.26 23.56 -9.99
N SER A 733 -17.13 24.00 -9.45
CA SER A 733 -16.00 24.49 -10.24
C SER A 733 -14.88 23.46 -10.39
N PHE A 734 -14.26 23.45 -11.56
CA PHE A 734 -13.04 22.71 -11.86
C PHE A 734 -11.98 23.75 -12.26
N LYS A 735 -11.03 24.02 -11.35
CA LYS A 735 -10.17 25.23 -11.31
C LYS A 735 -10.98 26.54 -11.22
N GLY A 736 -10.28 27.65 -11.05
CA GLY A 736 -10.86 29.00 -10.85
C GLY A 736 -10.24 30.04 -11.78
N GLN A 737 -10.43 31.32 -11.48
CA GLN A 737 -9.81 32.42 -12.24
C GLN A 737 -8.28 32.41 -12.14
N SER A 738 -7.77 32.03 -10.97
CA SER A 738 -6.34 31.84 -10.72
C SER A 738 -6.11 30.57 -9.91
N ASP A 739 -4.92 29.99 -10.09
CA ASP A 739 -4.47 28.84 -9.32
C ASP A 739 -4.18 29.16 -7.85
N GLN A 740 -4.26 30.43 -7.40
CA GLN A 740 -3.72 30.83 -6.09
C GLN A 740 -4.61 30.48 -4.89
N GLU A 741 -5.88 30.89 -4.95
CA GLU A 741 -6.79 30.88 -3.79
C GLU A 741 -7.99 29.95 -3.99
N ASN A 742 -8.33 29.62 -5.24
CA ASN A 742 -9.71 29.26 -5.62
C ASN A 742 -9.83 28.03 -6.54
N VAL A 743 -8.86 27.11 -6.50
CA VAL A 743 -8.98 25.79 -7.15
C VAL A 743 -10.17 25.01 -6.59
N SER A 744 -11.09 24.64 -7.51
CA SER A 744 -12.08 23.55 -7.47
C SER A 744 -12.93 23.41 -6.21
N GLY A 745 -14.08 24.08 -6.15
CA GLY A 745 -15.02 24.00 -5.01
C GLY A 745 -16.42 24.55 -5.32
N PHE A 746 -17.25 24.69 -4.28
CA PHE A 746 -18.58 25.32 -4.33
C PHE A 746 -18.59 26.74 -3.70
N MET A 747 -17.62 27.05 -2.85
CA MET A 747 -17.57 28.30 -2.06
C MET A 747 -17.52 29.59 -2.92
N ASN A 748 -16.97 29.52 -4.13
CA ASN A 748 -16.42 30.70 -4.81
C ASN A 748 -17.27 31.26 -5.96
N TYR A 749 -17.98 30.40 -6.70
CA TYR A 749 -18.42 30.72 -8.07
C TYR A 749 -19.90 30.36 -8.31
N TYR A 750 -20.81 30.78 -7.44
CA TYR A 750 -22.25 30.59 -7.66
C TYR A 750 -22.77 31.30 -8.93
N LEU A 751 -23.88 30.82 -9.47
CA LEU A 751 -24.39 31.17 -10.79
C LEU A 751 -25.71 31.96 -10.71
N TYR A 752 -25.77 33.09 -11.41
CA TYR A 752 -26.88 34.02 -11.36
C TYR A 752 -27.91 33.80 -12.47
N VAL A 753 -29.17 33.60 -12.06
CA VAL A 753 -30.35 33.48 -12.95
C VAL A 753 -30.81 34.85 -13.43
N ASN A 754 -30.84 35.82 -12.53
CA ASN A 754 -31.09 37.24 -12.79
C ASN A 754 -29.87 38.07 -12.37
N SER A 755 -29.86 39.37 -12.68
CA SER A 755 -28.75 40.27 -12.36
C SER A 755 -28.38 40.21 -10.86
N PRO A 756 -27.09 40.10 -10.50
CA PRO A 756 -26.65 40.30 -9.11
C PRO A 756 -27.19 41.60 -8.51
N ALA A 757 -27.30 41.66 -7.19
CA ALA A 757 -27.74 42.86 -6.48
C ALA A 757 -27.07 44.15 -7.02
N ASP A 758 -27.90 45.18 -7.29
CA ASP A 758 -27.55 46.44 -7.94
C ASP A 758 -26.95 46.39 -9.35
N GLN A 759 -26.67 45.21 -9.92
CA GLN A 759 -26.07 45.06 -11.26
C GLN A 759 -27.10 45.16 -12.41
N GLN A 760 -28.38 45.39 -12.11
CA GLN A 760 -29.36 45.88 -13.09
C GLN A 760 -29.16 47.36 -13.47
N ASN A 761 -28.38 48.11 -12.68
CA ASN A 761 -28.15 49.54 -12.84
C ASN A 761 -26.83 49.83 -13.58
N ASP A 762 -26.50 51.11 -13.75
CA ASP A 762 -25.17 51.55 -14.17
C ASP A 762 -24.20 51.48 -12.96
N PRO A 763 -22.88 51.25 -13.19
CA PRO A 763 -21.95 50.97 -12.10
C PRO A 763 -21.75 52.17 -11.18
N ARG A 764 -21.95 51.96 -9.87
CA ARG A 764 -22.10 53.02 -8.87
C ARG A 764 -20.83 53.78 -8.53
N TYR A 765 -19.67 53.14 -8.70
CA TYR A 765 -18.37 53.64 -8.19
C TYR A 765 -17.28 53.72 -9.28
N GLY A 766 -17.67 53.76 -10.55
CA GLY A 766 -16.77 53.91 -11.69
C GLY A 766 -16.88 52.79 -12.73
N ALA A 767 -16.43 53.08 -13.95
CA ALA A 767 -16.57 52.19 -15.10
C ALA A 767 -15.42 51.17 -15.20
N ASP A 768 -15.60 49.98 -14.63
CA ASP A 768 -14.76 48.83 -14.98
C ASP A 768 -15.21 48.24 -16.33
N SER A 769 -14.27 48.08 -17.27
CA SER A 769 -14.51 47.52 -18.61
C SER A 769 -15.16 46.13 -18.65
N ARG A 770 -15.13 45.37 -17.54
CA ARG A 770 -15.73 44.03 -17.41
C ARG A 770 -17.13 44.06 -16.80
N TYR A 771 -17.59 45.21 -16.30
CA TYR A 771 -18.93 45.35 -15.72
C TYR A 771 -19.99 45.27 -16.80
N VAL A 772 -20.91 44.33 -16.68
CA VAL A 772 -22.06 44.18 -17.58
C VAL A 772 -23.33 44.54 -16.84
N LYS A 773 -24.04 45.57 -17.31
CA LYS A 773 -25.37 45.94 -16.82
C LYS A 773 -26.40 44.88 -17.23
N GLY A 774 -27.21 44.42 -16.29
CA GLY A 774 -28.16 43.32 -16.50
C GLY A 774 -27.49 41.95 -16.67
N TYR A 775 -26.25 41.78 -16.18
CA TYR A 775 -25.47 40.55 -16.31
C TYR A 775 -26.24 39.31 -15.83
N LYS A 776 -26.28 38.25 -16.65
CA LYS A 776 -26.74 36.92 -16.25
C LYS A 776 -25.63 35.91 -16.47
N SER A 777 -25.49 34.95 -15.57
CA SER A 777 -24.49 33.90 -15.77
C SER A 777 -24.93 32.94 -16.88
N ALA A 778 -24.04 32.68 -17.83
CA ALA A 778 -24.12 31.51 -18.69
C ALA A 778 -23.07 30.48 -18.25
N ALA A 779 -23.39 29.19 -18.24
CA ALA A 779 -22.44 28.12 -17.91
C ALA A 779 -22.86 26.77 -18.50
N PRO A 780 -21.94 25.80 -18.66
CA PRO A 780 -22.28 24.47 -19.15
C PRO A 780 -23.15 23.66 -18.19
N VAL A 781 -23.81 22.64 -18.76
CA VAL A 781 -24.53 21.59 -18.02
C VAL A 781 -23.85 20.26 -18.33
N ARG A 782 -23.67 19.43 -17.30
CA ARG A 782 -23.22 18.04 -17.42
C ARG A 782 -24.22 17.14 -16.70
N LEU A 783 -24.91 16.29 -17.46
CA LEU A 783 -25.96 15.42 -16.92
C LEU A 783 -25.35 14.19 -16.21
N TRP A 784 -26.12 13.59 -15.30
CA TRP A 784 -25.76 12.35 -14.59
C TRP A 784 -26.80 11.25 -14.84
N ARG A 785 -26.39 9.99 -14.74
CA ARG A 785 -27.25 8.81 -14.79
C ARG A 785 -27.99 8.65 -13.45
N LYS A 786 -29.32 8.54 -13.48
CA LYS A 786 -30.21 8.42 -12.31
C LYS A 786 -30.04 7.13 -11.50
N LYS A 787 -29.64 6.03 -12.15
CA LYS A 787 -29.60 4.68 -11.54
C LYS A 787 -28.65 3.71 -12.23
N THR A 788 -28.73 3.61 -13.56
CA THR A 788 -27.91 2.68 -14.35
C THR A 788 -26.58 3.36 -14.70
N PRO A 789 -25.43 2.91 -14.15
CA PRO A 789 -24.14 3.48 -14.53
C PRO A 789 -23.85 3.20 -16.01
N TYR A 790 -22.80 3.82 -16.52
CA TYR A 790 -22.11 3.32 -17.69
C TYR A 790 -21.32 2.05 -17.34
N ALA A 791 -21.07 1.24 -18.36
CA ALA A 791 -20.27 0.04 -18.25
C ALA A 791 -18.77 0.32 -18.37
N ASP A 792 -18.31 1.53 -18.72
CA ASP A 792 -16.88 1.79 -18.94
C ASP A 792 -16.07 1.69 -17.63
#